data_AF-A0A928I6M4-F1
#
_entry.id   AF-A0A928I6M4-F1
#
_cell.length_a   1.000
_cell.length_b   1.000
_cell.length_c   1.000
_cell.angle_alpha   90.00
_cell.angle_beta   90.00
_cell.angle_gamma   90.00
#
_symmetry.space_group_name_H-M   'P 1'
#
loop_
_entity.id
_entity.type
_entity.pdbx_description
1 polymer ?
#
loop_
_entity_poly.entity_id
_entity_poly.type
_entity_poly.pdbx_seq_one_letter_code
_entity_poly.pdbx_strand_id
1 'polypeptide(L)'
;MKKTRILSVILALILVICAVPFTASAADPEVLVINEERIALVNSFGKMNYEGKAYSTFRSFEDAFNAIGKEGGTIVFTGNINLPNFKDIEGRKPITLKGMGTKVTGNLLNLSGTAEAPLMEIVLEGDLILDFVMLRTAPGAYIYTNGFSFETINESDTYYVEHYGVPESERFEYRDSPSVAVGELSSGSAAIELNEGSFETLAAGSVNGKTINGNTFVSLSGGKVANVIGANASAGTMTGDAHMTIGEGDIAKLVAGSSAGTVNGNVIVKIGGGNISDAVIGAEAGATINGNVVVALNGGNFGGTIKAGAGTVTGKKIVITGADAVATLADGAADVVVKITGGLCEPVLEGATLKGYQFTDSYGVPLTTATINGAAVTAADYLFQLPDGVSTVVVESKVNVGLNPNANYVAGYEDGTFLPQNNMTRAEAITLLSRLITDESNIKGHVKSNYSDVPEGAWYESYIGFFEKLGLLDTIAERGGTLIKPTQNITRAEFAELIYRIALLGEPVSSLKAGELTDVKWNHKYISAIYYTYGCGIVTGYDDGSFKPENSITRAEVVTMVNRFLGRVPTGAAGAVSFSDTANHWANGQILAACNPEGVAWTKKVETAGYSITGTNTESYIKGLYDQTATLSGDQIRAGVDTIAEQMKKDIINTPNTEEIYGAEMTGQKYYVSEKSGNDDNDGKTPETAWKTAAGISKNIRFPKKGTSILFERGGVYRGSVPTMNGVIYGSYGTGEKPVLMQSKKNYADEALWVETQWENVYLCTDKLVNVGIIAFDHDLYDYTESAYDETYGIIMNPNTYGVTGPESLSGDLQFFSALPGGATGTAAELYLYSKDGNPGKRFKSIEIGERINIFSGSPAGFTLDNVSMKFGGGHGVGFGTCSNVRVTNCIFSWIGGSVLSSNNNSWVTNYGNAIEIYGGCSGYDVKNNWIYQIYDTGVTHQRSSSTGNCIQENVNYIGNLIEYVFWGIEFYNAPPTAAQLNGAKDTYTRITKNVTSAYNVLRYGGYGWGSIVRYRSCQLYCGSTLSENENCKAEYNIFDRATGYLLNLPSNSTEVEDKNIYIQTIGAPLGNLKGVTATCGYDSLTSLKNRWGDQNAVLVLIDPNIEPIVLEKPEGLA
;
A
#
# COMPACT_ATOMS: atom_id res chain seq x y z
N MET A 1 -4.18 -35.41 90.50
CA MET A 1 -5.30 -35.19 91.44
C MET A 1 -6.49 -34.66 90.63
N LYS A 2 -7.26 -35.50 89.93
CA LYS A 2 -8.36 -36.36 90.43
C LYS A 2 -9.45 -35.56 91.19
N LYS A 3 -10.14 -34.64 90.49
CA LYS A 3 -11.58 -34.30 90.65
C LYS A 3 -11.90 -32.99 89.90
N THR A 4 -12.09 -33.07 88.59
CA THR A 4 -12.96 -32.14 87.81
C THR A 4 -13.14 -32.59 86.35
N ARG A 5 -12.33 -33.55 85.86
CA ARG A 5 -12.57 -34.30 84.61
C ARG A 5 -13.87 -35.14 84.57
N ILE A 6 -14.71 -35.09 85.61
CA ILE A 6 -15.98 -35.83 85.70
C ILE A 6 -17.19 -34.90 85.43
N LEU A 7 -17.06 -33.57 85.58
CA LEU A 7 -18.19 -32.65 85.35
C LEU A 7 -18.38 -32.33 83.86
N SER A 8 -17.29 -32.24 83.08
CA SER A 8 -17.35 -32.00 81.62
C SER A 8 -17.86 -33.20 80.83
N VAL A 9 -17.65 -34.43 81.34
CA VAL A 9 -18.12 -35.67 80.69
C VAL A 9 -19.61 -35.92 81.01
N ILE A 10 -20.10 -35.47 82.17
CA ILE A 10 -21.53 -35.58 82.53
C ILE A 10 -22.37 -34.51 81.81
N LEU A 11 -21.83 -33.31 81.56
CA LEU A 11 -22.54 -32.31 80.74
C LEU A 11 -22.62 -32.74 79.25
N ALA A 12 -21.59 -33.44 78.76
CA ALA A 12 -21.60 -34.04 77.42
C ALA A 12 -22.58 -35.24 77.30
N LEU A 13 -22.90 -35.92 78.41
CA LEU A 13 -23.86 -37.03 78.42
C LEU A 13 -25.33 -36.60 78.56
N ILE A 14 -25.60 -35.43 79.16
CA ILE A 14 -26.98 -34.94 79.36
C ILE A 14 -27.55 -34.28 78.09
N LEU A 15 -26.71 -33.79 77.18
CA LEU A 15 -27.14 -33.35 75.84
C LEU A 15 -27.42 -34.51 74.86
N VAL A 16 -27.16 -35.76 75.27
CA VAL A 16 -27.45 -36.98 74.48
C VAL A 16 -28.83 -37.60 74.82
N ILE A 17 -29.57 -37.06 75.81
CA ILE A 17 -30.87 -37.63 76.27
C ILE A 17 -32.06 -36.67 76.04
N CYS A 18 -31.98 -35.77 75.06
CA CYS A 18 -33.14 -35.04 74.54
C CYS A 18 -33.14 -35.06 73.01
N ALA A 19 -33.25 -36.25 72.44
CA ALA A 19 -33.67 -36.41 71.05
C ALA A 19 -35.19 -36.24 70.98
N VAL A 20 -35.65 -35.10 70.46
CA VAL A 20 -36.85 -35.07 69.64
C VAL A 20 -36.38 -34.70 68.23
N PRO A 21 -36.46 -35.60 67.25
CA PRO A 21 -36.11 -35.29 65.88
C PRO A 21 -37.24 -34.46 65.29
N PHE A 22 -37.05 -33.14 65.16
CA PHE A 22 -37.77 -32.43 64.10
C PHE A 22 -37.03 -32.71 62.80
N THR A 23 -37.37 -33.84 62.17
CA THR A 23 -37.30 -33.94 60.71
C THR A 23 -38.36 -33.00 60.14
N ALA A 24 -38.09 -31.69 60.18
CA ALA A 24 -38.57 -30.85 59.10
C ALA A 24 -37.76 -31.32 57.90
N SER A 25 -38.37 -32.16 57.05
CA SER A 25 -37.89 -32.39 55.70
C SER A 25 -37.55 -31.01 55.15
N ALA A 26 -36.26 -30.67 55.06
CA ALA A 26 -35.89 -29.50 54.30
C ALA A 26 -36.47 -29.77 52.91
N ALA A 27 -37.36 -28.88 52.45
CA ALA A 27 -37.89 -29.00 51.09
C ALA A 27 -36.69 -29.15 50.15
N ASP A 28 -36.79 -30.07 49.20
CA ASP A 28 -35.76 -30.25 48.20
C ASP A 28 -35.48 -28.91 47.51
N PRO A 29 -34.23 -28.62 47.13
CA PRO A 29 -33.92 -27.38 46.44
C PRO A 29 -34.64 -27.33 45.09
N GLU A 30 -35.32 -26.22 44.82
CA GLU A 30 -36.06 -25.98 43.59
C GLU A 30 -35.61 -24.66 42.95
N VAL A 31 -35.81 -24.54 41.63
CA VAL A 31 -35.65 -23.26 40.93
C VAL A 31 -36.81 -22.36 41.31
N LEU A 32 -36.49 -21.22 41.92
CA LEU A 32 -37.45 -20.22 42.35
C LEU A 32 -37.86 -19.35 41.15
N VAL A 33 -39.07 -18.79 41.19
CA VAL A 33 -39.46 -17.70 40.31
C VAL A 33 -39.74 -16.48 41.17
N ILE A 34 -38.87 -15.49 41.09
CA ILE A 34 -38.95 -14.24 41.87
C ILE A 34 -38.92 -13.09 40.88
N ASN A 35 -39.93 -12.21 40.90
CA ASN A 35 -40.06 -11.09 39.96
C ASN A 35 -39.92 -11.51 38.49
N GLU A 36 -40.60 -12.60 38.10
CA GLU A 36 -40.56 -13.21 36.76
C GLU A 36 -39.21 -13.81 36.34
N GLU A 37 -38.20 -13.78 37.20
CA GLU A 37 -36.88 -14.35 36.96
C GLU A 37 -36.75 -15.75 37.56
N ARG A 38 -36.18 -16.69 36.79
CA ARG A 38 -35.86 -18.05 37.26
C ARG A 38 -34.56 -18.01 38.05
N ILE A 39 -34.59 -18.36 39.33
CA ILE A 39 -33.45 -18.26 40.24
C ILE A 39 -33.11 -19.61 40.88
N ALA A 40 -31.88 -20.08 40.71
CA ALA A 40 -31.36 -21.24 41.44
C ALA A 40 -30.32 -20.79 42.48
N LEU A 41 -30.54 -21.17 43.75
CA LEU A 41 -29.66 -20.78 44.85
C LEU A 41 -28.66 -21.91 45.17
N VAL A 42 -27.37 -21.60 45.25
CA VAL A 42 -26.28 -22.57 45.45
C VAL A 42 -25.47 -22.27 46.69
N ASN A 43 -25.42 -23.23 47.62
CA ASN A 43 -24.57 -23.17 48.81
C ASN A 43 -24.21 -24.58 49.28
N SER A 44 -22.93 -24.81 49.58
CA SER A 44 -22.40 -26.10 50.08
C SER A 44 -23.08 -26.58 51.37
N PHE A 45 -23.62 -25.67 52.19
CA PHE A 45 -24.33 -26.00 53.43
C PHE A 45 -25.80 -26.38 53.23
N GLY A 46 -26.34 -26.27 52.00
CA GLY A 46 -27.71 -26.66 51.65
C GLY A 46 -28.80 -25.67 52.12
N LYS A 47 -28.42 -24.52 52.68
CA LYS A 47 -29.33 -23.43 53.07
C LYS A 47 -28.69 -22.06 52.85
N MET A 48 -29.49 -21.06 52.50
CA MET A 48 -29.04 -19.71 52.20
C MET A 48 -30.11 -18.68 52.55
N ASN A 49 -29.71 -17.52 53.06
CA ASN A 49 -30.58 -16.36 53.15
C ASN A 49 -30.45 -15.53 51.87
N TYR A 50 -31.55 -15.34 51.15
CA TYR A 50 -31.63 -14.50 49.95
C TYR A 50 -32.81 -13.54 50.12
N GLU A 51 -32.57 -12.24 49.88
CA GLU A 51 -33.58 -11.17 50.06
C GLU A 51 -34.33 -11.22 51.42
N GLY A 52 -33.62 -11.56 52.49
CA GLY A 52 -34.17 -11.60 53.86
C GLY A 52 -34.99 -12.85 54.20
N LYS A 53 -35.06 -13.86 53.32
CA LYS A 53 -35.71 -15.16 53.58
C LYS A 53 -34.73 -16.33 53.47
N ALA A 54 -34.96 -17.37 54.27
CA ALA A 54 -34.16 -18.60 54.26
C ALA A 54 -34.72 -19.62 53.26
N TYR A 55 -33.87 -20.09 52.35
CA TYR A 55 -34.18 -21.09 51.33
C TYR A 55 -33.31 -22.34 51.46
N SER A 56 -33.85 -23.50 51.06
CA SER A 56 -33.04 -24.67 50.73
C SER A 56 -32.28 -24.40 49.44
N THR A 57 -31.01 -24.81 49.36
CA THR A 57 -30.16 -24.57 48.18
C THR A 57 -29.67 -25.84 47.55
N PHE A 58 -29.39 -25.77 46.25
CA PHE A 58 -28.58 -26.78 45.58
C PHE A 58 -27.21 -26.84 46.27
N ARG A 59 -26.69 -28.06 46.45
CA ARG A 59 -25.40 -28.29 47.11
C ARG A 59 -24.22 -28.21 46.16
N SER A 60 -24.47 -28.38 44.86
CA SER A 60 -23.50 -28.19 43.79
C SER A 60 -24.06 -27.22 42.75
N PHE A 61 -23.15 -26.54 42.05
CA PHE A 61 -23.50 -25.66 40.94
C PHE A 61 -24.06 -26.45 39.75
N GLU A 62 -23.53 -27.64 39.48
CA GLU A 62 -23.98 -28.50 38.38
C GLU A 62 -25.45 -28.88 38.54
N ASP A 63 -25.87 -29.21 39.76
CA ASP A 63 -27.28 -29.50 40.06
C ASP A 63 -28.18 -28.28 39.80
N ALA A 64 -27.73 -27.08 40.20
CA ALA A 64 -28.46 -25.83 39.97
C ALA A 64 -28.54 -25.45 38.49
N PHE A 65 -27.42 -25.59 37.77
CA PHE A 65 -27.31 -25.33 36.34
C PHE A 65 -28.19 -26.27 35.52
N ASN A 66 -28.23 -27.56 35.90
CA ASN A 66 -29.12 -28.54 35.30
C ASN A 66 -30.60 -28.25 35.62
N ALA A 67 -30.89 -27.79 36.84
CA ALA A 67 -32.25 -27.44 37.24
C ALA A 67 -32.79 -26.18 36.52
N ILE A 68 -31.94 -25.18 36.23
CA ILE A 68 -32.33 -24.00 35.42
C ILE A 68 -32.69 -24.42 33.99
N GLY A 69 -31.92 -25.32 33.38
CA GLY A 69 -32.19 -25.85 32.03
C GLY A 69 -31.92 -24.85 30.90
N LYS A 70 -32.52 -25.09 29.72
CA LYS A 70 -32.28 -24.27 28.50
C LYS A 70 -33.02 -22.92 28.48
N GLU A 71 -33.95 -22.71 29.41
CA GLU A 71 -34.79 -21.51 29.47
C GLU A 71 -34.07 -20.28 30.04
N GLY A 72 -32.83 -20.41 30.47
CA GLY A 72 -32.06 -19.32 31.06
C GLY A 72 -32.53 -18.94 32.46
N GLY A 73 -31.84 -17.99 33.09
CA GLY A 73 -32.10 -17.54 34.45
C GLY A 73 -30.83 -17.34 35.27
N THR A 74 -31.01 -17.08 36.56
CA THR A 74 -29.93 -16.62 37.46
C THR A 74 -29.55 -17.67 38.48
N ILE A 75 -28.27 -18.01 38.54
CA ILE A 75 -27.69 -18.86 39.56
C ILE A 75 -27.02 -17.96 40.60
N VAL A 76 -27.61 -17.87 41.79
CA VAL A 76 -27.06 -17.07 42.89
C VAL A 76 -26.25 -17.96 43.81
N PHE A 77 -25.03 -17.54 44.13
CA PHE A 77 -24.14 -18.27 45.01
C PHE A 77 -23.40 -17.41 46.02
N THR A 78 -22.83 -18.06 47.02
CA THR A 78 -21.90 -17.43 47.96
C THR A 78 -20.72 -18.35 48.24
N GLY A 79 -19.52 -17.77 48.33
CA GLY A 79 -18.28 -18.50 48.59
C GLY A 79 -17.55 -18.93 47.32
N ASN A 80 -16.68 -19.93 47.46
CA ASN A 80 -15.86 -20.46 46.37
C ASN A 80 -16.56 -21.66 45.70
N ILE A 81 -16.89 -21.54 44.42
CA ILE A 81 -17.40 -22.61 43.58
C ILE A 81 -16.30 -23.09 42.65
N ASN A 82 -16.01 -24.39 42.69
CA ASN A 82 -15.01 -25.01 41.84
C ASN A 82 -15.68 -25.70 40.64
N LEU A 83 -15.43 -25.21 39.42
CA LEU A 83 -15.97 -25.70 38.15
C LEU A 83 -14.86 -25.93 37.10
N PRO A 84 -13.95 -26.89 37.32
CA PRO A 84 -12.83 -27.12 36.41
C PRO A 84 -13.23 -27.48 34.98
N ASN A 85 -14.47 -27.96 34.76
CA ASN A 85 -14.96 -28.41 33.45
C ASN A 85 -16.19 -27.62 32.98
N PHE A 86 -16.33 -26.35 33.38
CA PHE A 86 -17.47 -25.55 32.97
C PHE A 86 -17.43 -25.24 31.47
N LYS A 87 -18.49 -25.62 30.76
CA LYS A 87 -18.72 -25.28 29.36
C LYS A 87 -20.16 -24.81 29.21
N ASP A 88 -20.35 -23.57 28.75
CA ASP A 88 -21.68 -23.12 28.36
C ASP A 88 -22.02 -23.70 26.97
N ILE A 89 -23.30 -23.99 26.74
CA ILE A 89 -23.76 -24.68 25.52
C ILE A 89 -24.59 -23.72 24.69
N GLU A 90 -24.15 -23.50 23.45
CA GLU A 90 -24.85 -22.72 22.43
C GLU A 90 -26.34 -23.12 22.29
N GLY A 91 -27.22 -22.12 22.15
CA GLY A 91 -28.66 -22.31 21.99
C GLY A 91 -29.48 -22.34 23.29
N ARG A 92 -28.91 -21.86 24.41
CA ARG A 92 -29.64 -21.53 25.64
C ARG A 92 -30.04 -20.05 25.67
N LYS A 93 -31.13 -19.73 26.37
CA LYS A 93 -31.46 -18.34 26.75
C LYS A 93 -30.46 -17.81 27.80
N PRO A 94 -30.37 -16.49 28.02
CA PRO A 94 -29.35 -15.91 28.87
C PRO A 94 -29.27 -16.52 30.28
N ILE A 95 -28.04 -16.76 30.74
CA ILE A 95 -27.75 -17.26 32.09
C ILE A 95 -26.94 -16.20 32.84
N THR A 96 -27.38 -15.85 34.05
CA THR A 96 -26.63 -14.95 34.93
C THR A 96 -26.03 -15.73 36.09
N LEU A 97 -24.73 -15.63 36.32
CA LEU A 97 -24.09 -16.13 37.53
C LEU A 97 -23.89 -14.97 38.49
N LYS A 98 -24.52 -15.05 39.67
CA LYS A 98 -24.57 -13.95 40.62
C LYS A 98 -23.93 -14.29 41.96
N GLY A 99 -22.86 -13.58 42.30
CA GLY A 99 -22.29 -13.61 43.64
C GLY A 99 -23.14 -12.82 44.64
N MET A 100 -23.28 -13.32 45.86
CA MET A 100 -24.07 -12.65 46.89
C MET A 100 -23.20 -11.80 47.83
N GLY A 101 -23.68 -10.62 48.20
CA GLY A 101 -23.04 -9.72 49.17
C GLY A 101 -22.66 -8.36 48.58
N THR A 102 -21.82 -7.60 49.30
CA THR A 102 -21.36 -6.25 48.90
C THR A 102 -19.86 -6.18 48.59
N LYS A 103 -19.14 -7.31 48.62
CA LYS A 103 -17.75 -7.41 48.15
C LYS A 103 -17.55 -8.58 47.18
N VAL A 104 -17.08 -8.30 45.97
CA VAL A 104 -16.82 -9.30 44.91
C VAL A 104 -15.85 -10.39 45.38
N THR A 105 -14.91 -10.03 46.27
CA THR A 105 -13.87 -10.93 46.80
C THR A 105 -14.38 -12.17 47.54
N GLY A 106 -15.66 -12.22 47.91
CA GLY A 106 -16.27 -13.36 48.59
C GLY A 106 -16.85 -14.43 47.66
N ASN A 107 -16.93 -14.17 46.35
CA ASN A 107 -17.62 -15.01 45.38
C ASN A 107 -16.66 -15.41 44.26
N LEU A 108 -15.93 -16.51 44.48
CA LEU A 108 -14.93 -17.02 43.55
C LEU A 108 -15.51 -18.16 42.73
N LEU A 109 -15.47 -18.02 41.41
CA LEU A 109 -15.66 -19.10 40.46
C LEU A 109 -14.29 -19.62 40.02
N ASN A 110 -13.90 -20.75 40.58
CA ASN A 110 -12.63 -21.38 40.27
C ASN A 110 -12.79 -22.37 39.11
N LEU A 111 -12.29 -22.00 37.94
CA LEU A 111 -12.23 -22.82 36.74
C LEU A 111 -10.86 -23.52 36.58
N SER A 112 -9.98 -23.46 37.58
CA SER A 112 -8.68 -24.14 37.53
C SER A 112 -8.86 -25.67 37.58
N GLY A 113 -8.26 -26.39 36.64
CA GLY A 113 -8.32 -27.86 36.55
C GLY A 113 -7.64 -28.57 37.73
N THR A 114 -8.03 -29.82 37.99
CA THR A 114 -7.22 -30.71 38.86
C THR A 114 -5.86 -30.96 38.19
N ALA A 115 -4.79 -30.92 38.97
CA ALA A 115 -3.37 -30.77 38.59
C ALA A 115 -2.73 -31.70 37.52
N GLU A 116 -3.49 -32.44 36.72
CA GLU A 116 -2.98 -33.42 35.75
C GLU A 116 -3.41 -33.19 34.28
N ALA A 117 -4.13 -32.12 33.93
CA ALA A 117 -4.51 -31.86 32.53
C ALA A 117 -3.67 -30.73 31.89
N PRO A 118 -2.97 -30.97 30.75
CA PRO A 118 -2.33 -29.91 29.98
C PRO A 118 -3.39 -29.23 29.09
N LEU A 119 -3.39 -27.89 29.08
CA LEU A 119 -4.23 -27.01 28.24
C LEU A 119 -5.74 -27.25 28.40
N MET A 120 -6.36 -26.60 29.39
CA MET A 120 -7.83 -26.52 29.43
C MET A 120 -8.31 -25.36 28.55
N GLU A 121 -9.10 -25.71 27.55
CA GLU A 121 -9.92 -24.80 26.78
C GLU A 121 -11.26 -24.60 27.53
N ILE A 122 -11.49 -23.40 28.05
CA ILE A 122 -12.71 -23.00 28.74
C ILE A 122 -13.53 -22.17 27.76
N VAL A 123 -14.65 -22.73 27.33
CA VAL A 123 -15.52 -22.14 26.32
C VAL A 123 -16.77 -21.61 27.00
N LEU A 124 -16.90 -20.28 27.04
CA LEU A 124 -18.07 -19.55 27.53
C LEU A 124 -18.81 -18.96 26.31
N GLU A 125 -19.48 -19.85 25.57
CA GLU A 125 -20.26 -19.52 24.37
C GLU A 125 -21.75 -19.40 24.71
N GLY A 126 -22.41 -18.34 24.23
CA GLY A 126 -23.82 -18.04 24.52
C GLY A 126 -24.02 -16.71 25.28
N ASP A 127 -25.25 -16.42 25.71
CA ASP A 127 -25.60 -15.21 26.47
C ASP A 127 -25.33 -15.42 27.98
N LEU A 128 -24.06 -15.49 28.37
CA LEU A 128 -23.64 -15.64 29.77
C LEU A 128 -23.30 -14.29 30.42
N ILE A 129 -23.94 -13.96 31.55
CA ILE A 129 -23.73 -12.74 32.33
C ILE A 129 -23.06 -13.09 33.67
N LEU A 130 -21.99 -12.39 34.03
CA LEU A 130 -21.29 -12.57 35.31
C LEU A 130 -21.51 -11.34 36.20
N ASP A 131 -22.34 -11.49 37.23
CA ASP A 131 -22.70 -10.43 38.18
C ASP A 131 -22.02 -10.69 39.54
N PHE A 132 -21.10 -9.81 39.93
CA PHE A 132 -20.46 -9.88 41.25
C PHE A 132 -19.59 -11.14 41.50
N VAL A 133 -18.92 -11.63 40.45
CA VAL A 133 -18.13 -12.89 40.43
C VAL A 133 -16.64 -12.63 40.16
N MET A 134 -15.75 -13.32 40.89
CA MET A 134 -14.33 -13.44 40.52
C MET A 134 -14.09 -14.72 39.72
N LEU A 135 -13.23 -14.65 38.69
CA LEU A 135 -12.78 -15.83 37.95
C LEU A 135 -11.34 -16.19 38.34
N ARG A 136 -11.08 -17.49 38.54
CA ARG A 136 -9.73 -18.05 38.63
C ARG A 136 -9.57 -19.17 37.62
N THR A 137 -8.46 -19.19 36.91
CA THR A 137 -8.14 -20.24 35.93
C THR A 137 -6.80 -20.91 36.24
N ALA A 138 -6.56 -22.06 35.59
CA ALA A 138 -5.25 -22.70 35.63
C ALA A 138 -4.27 -21.97 34.69
N PRO A 139 -2.95 -22.01 34.97
CA PRO A 139 -1.93 -21.53 34.05
C PRO A 139 -2.06 -22.21 32.67
N GLY A 140 -2.03 -21.45 31.59
CA GLY A 140 -2.20 -21.92 30.21
C GLY A 140 -3.66 -22.18 29.81
N ALA A 141 -4.64 -21.76 30.61
CA ALA A 141 -6.05 -21.88 30.23
C ALA A 141 -6.43 -20.79 29.23
N TYR A 142 -7.16 -21.20 28.19
CA TYR A 142 -7.76 -20.32 27.19
C TYR A 142 -9.21 -20.08 27.57
N ILE A 143 -9.61 -18.82 27.73
CA ILE A 143 -11.02 -18.45 27.90
C ILE A 143 -11.51 -17.85 26.59
N TYR A 144 -12.55 -18.44 26.03
CA TYR A 144 -13.25 -17.92 24.87
C TYR A 144 -14.61 -17.36 25.32
N THR A 145 -14.83 -16.07 25.08
CA THR A 145 -16.13 -15.40 25.30
C THR A 145 -16.51 -14.69 24.01
N ASN A 146 -17.79 -14.38 23.75
CA ASN A 146 -18.32 -13.76 22.52
C ASN A 146 -17.42 -12.64 21.91
N GLY A 147 -16.42 -13.01 21.10
CA GLY A 147 -15.46 -12.10 20.44
C GLY A 147 -14.13 -11.81 21.17
N PHE A 148 -13.86 -12.41 22.34
CA PHE A 148 -12.65 -12.18 23.14
C PHE A 148 -11.88 -13.47 23.41
N SER A 149 -10.55 -13.39 23.43
CA SER A 149 -9.65 -14.51 23.76
C SER A 149 -8.67 -14.10 24.85
N PHE A 150 -8.56 -14.90 25.91
CA PHE A 150 -7.64 -14.64 27.02
C PHE A 150 -6.67 -15.81 27.16
N GLU A 151 -5.37 -15.52 27.25
CA GLU A 151 -4.34 -16.50 27.64
C GLU A 151 -3.81 -16.17 29.03
N THR A 152 -4.01 -17.08 29.99
CA THR A 152 -3.57 -16.86 31.38
C THR A 152 -2.25 -17.57 31.63
N ILE A 153 -1.25 -16.89 32.20
CA ILE A 153 0.06 -17.47 32.51
C ILE A 153 0.29 -17.30 34.01
N ASN A 154 0.28 -18.41 34.76
CA ASN A 154 0.20 -18.52 36.23
C ASN A 154 -1.19 -18.23 36.84
N GLU A 155 -1.44 -18.64 38.11
CA GLU A 155 -2.71 -18.41 38.82
C GLU A 155 -3.06 -16.91 38.82
N SER A 156 -3.89 -16.47 37.89
CA SER A 156 -4.29 -15.07 37.73
C SER A 156 -5.75 -14.89 38.14
N ASP A 157 -6.03 -13.95 39.05
CA ASP A 157 -7.39 -13.48 39.32
C ASP A 157 -7.71 -12.34 38.33
N THR A 158 -8.63 -12.52 37.39
CA THR A 158 -9.13 -11.45 36.50
C THR A 158 -10.32 -10.74 37.15
N TYR A 159 -10.31 -9.40 37.16
CA TYR A 159 -11.40 -8.59 37.71
C TYR A 159 -12.36 -8.15 36.62
N TYR A 160 -13.61 -8.62 36.70
CA TYR A 160 -14.76 -8.07 35.97
C TYR A 160 -15.69 -7.42 37.01
N VAL A 161 -16.08 -6.15 36.83
CA VAL A 161 -17.00 -5.45 37.74
C VAL A 161 -18.08 -4.78 36.91
N GLU A 162 -19.31 -5.27 37.01
CA GLU A 162 -20.52 -4.55 36.63
C GLU A 162 -21.17 -3.91 37.87
N HIS A 163 -21.78 -2.74 37.67
CA HIS A 163 -22.67 -2.10 38.64
C HIS A 163 -23.97 -1.75 37.92
N TYR A 164 -25.13 -2.30 38.31
CA TYR A 164 -26.43 -1.73 37.95
C TYR A 164 -27.48 -1.88 39.06
N GLY A 165 -28.23 -0.80 39.29
CA GLY A 165 -29.51 -0.79 39.99
C GLY A 165 -30.58 -0.20 39.08
N VAL A 166 -31.76 -0.84 39.02
CA VAL A 166 -32.92 -0.56 38.14
C VAL A 166 -34.02 0.22 38.92
N PRO A 167 -35.12 0.81 38.34
CA PRO A 167 -36.05 0.15 37.39
C PRO A 167 -36.62 0.97 36.20
N GLU A 168 -37.00 0.18 35.18
CA GLU A 168 -38.19 0.23 34.31
C GLU A 168 -38.58 1.52 33.59
N SER A 169 -37.96 1.76 32.44
CA SER A 169 -38.65 1.79 31.13
C SER A 169 -37.65 2.29 30.09
N GLU A 170 -37.74 1.73 28.88
CA GLU A 170 -36.99 2.10 27.66
C GLU A 170 -35.87 1.14 27.23
N ARG A 171 -35.74 1.08 25.90
CA ARG A 171 -35.08 0.08 25.05
C ARG A 171 -33.60 -0.14 25.37
N PHE A 172 -33.12 -1.36 25.12
CA PHE A 172 -31.74 -1.80 25.33
C PHE A 172 -30.74 -1.06 24.42
N GLU A 173 -30.01 -0.09 25.00
CA GLU A 173 -28.65 0.26 24.64
C GLU A 173 -27.72 -0.31 25.73
N TYR A 174 -26.62 -0.97 25.32
CA TYR A 174 -25.56 -1.39 26.25
C TYR A 174 -24.99 -0.16 26.94
N ARG A 175 -25.21 -0.01 28.24
CA ARG A 175 -25.15 1.32 28.86
C ARG A 175 -23.78 1.81 29.31
N ASP A 176 -22.76 0.96 29.46
CA ASP A 176 -21.40 1.41 29.77
C ASP A 176 -20.33 0.48 29.17
N SER A 177 -19.20 1.05 28.75
CA SER A 177 -18.08 0.30 28.17
C SER A 177 -17.27 -0.43 29.27
N PRO A 178 -16.74 -1.65 29.04
CA PRO A 178 -16.02 -2.42 30.06
C PRO A 178 -14.66 -1.82 30.47
N SER A 179 -14.20 -2.17 31.67
CA SER A 179 -12.84 -1.88 32.18
C SER A 179 -12.02 -3.17 32.30
N VAL A 180 -10.76 -3.15 31.85
CA VAL A 180 -9.88 -4.34 31.78
C VAL A 180 -8.50 -4.06 32.39
N ALA A 181 -8.02 -4.98 33.23
CA ALA A 181 -6.73 -4.86 33.92
C ALA A 181 -6.14 -6.24 34.31
N VAL A 182 -4.83 -6.28 34.56
CA VAL A 182 -4.12 -7.45 35.08
C VAL A 182 -4.26 -7.48 36.62
N GLY A 183 -4.79 -8.56 37.20
CA GLY A 183 -5.03 -8.65 38.65
C GLY A 183 -3.79 -8.85 39.53
N GLU A 184 -3.86 -9.75 40.51
CA GLU A 184 -2.74 -10.08 41.40
C GLU A 184 -1.75 -11.03 40.71
N LEU A 185 -0.44 -10.76 40.82
CA LEU A 185 0.60 -11.63 40.26
C LEU A 185 1.69 -11.85 41.31
N SER A 186 1.89 -13.10 41.72
CA SER A 186 2.90 -13.48 42.73
C SER A 186 4.31 -13.63 42.15
N SER A 187 4.43 -14.07 40.88
CA SER A 187 5.66 -14.13 40.09
C SER A 187 5.35 -14.36 38.59
N GLY A 188 6.15 -13.83 37.66
CA GLY A 188 6.10 -14.19 36.23
C GLY A 188 5.73 -13.04 35.27
N SER A 189 4.93 -13.32 34.24
CA SER A 189 4.40 -12.31 33.32
C SER A 189 2.95 -12.61 32.99
N ALA A 190 2.12 -11.58 32.80
CA ALA A 190 0.71 -11.73 32.43
C ALA A 190 0.39 -10.88 31.19
N ALA A 191 -0.39 -11.42 30.26
CA ALA A 191 -0.78 -10.76 29.02
C ALA A 191 -2.31 -10.74 28.84
N ILE A 192 -2.84 -9.66 28.25
CA ILE A 192 -4.23 -9.51 27.83
C ILE A 192 -4.22 -9.03 26.39
N GLU A 193 -4.90 -9.73 25.50
CA GLU A 193 -5.07 -9.33 24.09
C GLU A 193 -6.55 -9.09 23.81
N LEU A 194 -6.87 -7.91 23.28
CA LEU A 194 -8.24 -7.46 23.01
C LEU A 194 -8.42 -7.14 21.52
N ASN A 195 -9.55 -7.58 20.97
CA ASN A 195 -10.01 -7.16 19.65
C ASN A 195 -10.63 -5.75 19.71
N GLU A 196 -10.86 -5.15 18.54
CA GLU A 196 -11.40 -3.78 18.40
C GLU A 196 -12.73 -3.61 19.14
N GLY A 197 -12.87 -2.53 19.91
CA GLY A 197 -14.07 -2.31 20.75
C GLY A 197 -14.12 -0.93 21.42
N SER A 198 -15.11 -0.75 22.31
CA SER A 198 -15.23 0.45 23.16
C SER A 198 -14.99 0.09 24.62
N PHE A 199 -14.10 0.82 25.31
CA PHE A 199 -13.65 0.53 26.68
C PHE A 199 -13.64 1.81 27.54
N GLU A 200 -14.00 1.67 28.82
CA GLU A 200 -13.96 2.79 29.77
C GLU A 200 -12.54 2.98 30.34
N THR A 201 -11.86 1.89 30.72
CA THR A 201 -10.48 1.94 31.22
C THR A 201 -9.68 0.71 30.82
N LEU A 202 -8.47 0.93 30.28
CA LEU A 202 -7.47 -0.11 30.05
C LEU A 202 -6.19 0.21 30.83
N ALA A 203 -5.71 -0.75 31.63
CA ALA A 203 -4.51 -0.58 32.44
C ALA A 203 -3.58 -1.79 32.42
N ALA A 204 -2.29 -1.58 32.12
CA ALA A 204 -1.25 -2.58 32.34
C ALA A 204 -0.82 -2.56 33.82
N GLY A 205 -1.62 -3.17 34.68
CA GLY A 205 -1.40 -3.19 36.14
C GLY A 205 -2.68 -3.54 36.92
N SER A 206 -2.65 -3.37 38.24
CA SER A 206 -3.73 -3.75 39.16
C SER A 206 -4.71 -2.61 39.42
N VAL A 207 -6.00 -2.95 39.50
CA VAL A 207 -7.05 -2.11 40.08
C VAL A 207 -7.24 -2.55 41.54
N ASN A 208 -7.16 -1.61 42.50
CA ASN A 208 -7.35 -1.81 43.96
C ASN A 208 -6.16 -2.24 44.84
N GLY A 209 -4.92 -1.94 44.47
CA GLY A 209 -3.79 -1.92 45.44
C GLY A 209 -3.16 -3.23 45.80
N LYS A 210 -3.28 -4.20 44.90
CA LYS A 210 -2.56 -5.47 45.01
C LYS A 210 -1.15 -5.36 44.45
N THR A 211 -0.27 -6.25 44.91
CA THR A 211 1.14 -6.29 44.49
C THR A 211 1.26 -7.10 43.20
N ILE A 212 2.06 -6.61 42.25
CA ILE A 212 2.37 -7.31 40.99
C ILE A 212 3.86 -7.58 40.95
N ASN A 213 4.23 -8.86 41.03
CA ASN A 213 5.63 -9.28 40.98
C ASN A 213 5.96 -9.89 39.61
N GLY A 214 6.06 -9.06 38.58
CA GLY A 214 6.28 -9.54 37.22
C GLY A 214 5.88 -8.52 36.16
N ASN A 215 6.09 -8.88 34.89
CA ASN A 215 5.76 -8.01 33.75
C ASN A 215 4.28 -8.11 33.38
N THR A 216 3.68 -7.01 32.93
CA THR A 216 2.30 -6.96 32.43
C THR A 216 2.27 -6.52 30.98
N PHE A 217 1.43 -7.14 30.17
CA PHE A 217 1.24 -6.83 28.75
C PHE A 217 -0.26 -6.66 28.47
N VAL A 218 -0.65 -5.54 27.89
CA VAL A 218 -2.03 -5.31 27.42
C VAL A 218 -1.96 -4.83 25.97
N SER A 219 -2.64 -5.52 25.07
CA SER A 219 -2.75 -5.15 23.66
C SER A 219 -4.21 -4.99 23.24
N LEU A 220 -4.49 -3.96 22.43
CA LEU A 220 -5.78 -3.71 21.80
C LEU A 220 -5.58 -3.47 20.30
N SER A 221 -6.32 -4.19 19.44
CA SER A 221 -6.17 -4.06 17.98
C SER A 221 -6.69 -2.73 17.40
N GLY A 222 -7.59 -2.03 18.10
CA GLY A 222 -8.12 -0.70 17.73
C GLY A 222 -9.37 -0.29 18.53
N GLY A 223 -9.96 0.88 18.27
CA GLY A 223 -11.29 1.26 18.80
C GLY A 223 -11.31 2.48 19.72
N LYS A 224 -12.29 2.59 20.62
CA LYS A 224 -12.49 3.78 21.49
C LYS A 224 -12.17 3.47 22.95
N VAL A 225 -11.33 4.27 23.59
CA VAL A 225 -10.96 4.08 25.00
C VAL A 225 -11.04 5.40 25.75
N ALA A 226 -11.87 5.46 26.81
CA ALA A 226 -11.97 6.68 27.60
C ALA A 226 -10.67 6.94 28.39
N ASN A 227 -10.12 5.92 29.06
CA ASN A 227 -8.90 6.05 29.86
C ASN A 227 -7.87 4.94 29.56
N VAL A 228 -6.69 5.33 29.10
CA VAL A 228 -5.54 4.42 28.92
C VAL A 228 -4.51 4.72 30.00
N ILE A 229 -4.11 3.70 30.77
CA ILE A 229 -3.13 3.85 31.86
C ILE A 229 -1.96 2.89 31.62
N GLY A 230 -0.78 3.44 31.37
CA GLY A 230 0.44 2.69 31.09
C GLY A 230 0.87 1.77 32.23
N ALA A 231 0.70 2.21 33.48
CA ALA A 231 0.88 1.37 34.66
C ALA A 231 -0.03 1.81 35.80
N ASN A 232 -0.72 0.87 36.45
CA ASN A 232 -1.49 1.16 37.64
C ASN A 232 -1.08 0.24 38.79
N ALA A 233 -0.60 0.82 39.89
CA ALA A 233 -0.27 0.12 41.13
C ALA A 233 -1.05 0.74 42.29
N SER A 234 -2.35 1.00 42.14
CA SER A 234 -3.27 1.72 43.07
C SER A 234 -3.06 1.44 44.59
N ALA A 235 -2.04 2.02 45.24
CA ALA A 235 -1.60 1.77 46.63
C ALA A 235 -0.71 0.51 46.90
N GLY A 236 -0.20 -0.14 45.85
CA GLY A 236 0.72 -1.28 45.89
C GLY A 236 2.08 -1.02 45.22
N THR A 237 2.87 -2.08 45.06
CA THR A 237 4.15 -2.06 44.33
C THR A 237 4.08 -3.04 43.15
N MET A 238 4.52 -2.58 41.98
CA MET A 238 4.83 -3.43 40.83
C MET A 238 6.34 -3.61 40.75
N THR A 239 6.85 -4.83 40.53
CA THR A 239 8.30 -5.10 40.44
C THR A 239 8.81 -5.52 39.06
N GLY A 240 7.92 -5.59 38.05
CA GLY A 240 8.28 -5.81 36.65
C GLY A 240 7.80 -4.70 35.73
N ASP A 241 8.02 -4.87 34.43
CA ASP A 241 7.72 -3.88 33.38
C ASP A 241 6.23 -3.91 33.00
N ALA A 242 5.66 -2.74 32.73
CA ALA A 242 4.29 -2.58 32.24
C ALA A 242 4.29 -2.20 30.75
N HIS A 243 3.61 -2.98 29.93
CA HIS A 243 3.51 -2.78 28.49
C HIS A 243 2.05 -2.58 28.06
N MET A 244 1.79 -1.46 27.38
CA MET A 244 0.50 -1.12 26.77
C MET A 244 0.70 -0.91 25.27
N THR A 245 -0.03 -1.63 24.43
CA THR A 245 -0.02 -1.44 22.97
C THR A 245 -1.45 -1.26 22.46
N ILE A 246 -1.73 -0.16 21.77
CA ILE A 246 -3.02 0.11 21.15
C ILE A 246 -2.78 0.32 19.66
N GLY A 247 -3.60 -0.28 18.79
CA GLY A 247 -3.64 0.00 17.35
C GLY A 247 -4.15 1.41 17.04
N GLU A 248 -4.96 1.56 16.00
CA GLU A 248 -5.62 2.85 15.68
C GLU A 248 -6.89 3.03 16.53
N GLY A 249 -7.05 4.18 17.21
CA GLY A 249 -8.23 4.40 18.06
C GLY A 249 -8.40 5.79 18.68
N ASP A 250 -9.62 6.10 19.12
CA ASP A 250 -9.94 7.35 19.83
C ASP A 250 -9.70 7.18 21.33
N ILE A 251 -8.75 7.93 21.90
CA ILE A 251 -8.37 7.90 23.32
C ILE A 251 -8.74 9.23 23.97
N ALA A 252 -9.66 9.24 24.93
CA ALA A 252 -10.03 10.50 25.58
C ALA A 252 -8.95 10.97 26.57
N LYS A 253 -8.40 10.08 27.41
CA LYS A 253 -7.32 10.40 28.33
C LYS A 253 -6.23 9.31 28.31
N LEU A 254 -5.00 9.72 28.11
CA LEU A 254 -3.80 8.87 28.18
C LEU A 254 -2.96 9.21 29.42
N VAL A 255 -2.64 8.23 30.26
CA VAL A 255 -1.57 8.31 31.26
C VAL A 255 -0.42 7.43 30.79
N ALA A 256 0.50 8.01 30.05
CA ALA A 256 1.70 7.37 29.52
C ALA A 256 2.79 7.33 30.61
N GLY A 257 2.53 6.51 31.63
CA GLY A 257 3.32 6.38 32.84
C GLY A 257 2.46 5.73 33.92
N SER A 258 2.53 6.20 35.17
CA SER A 258 1.78 5.58 36.27
C SER A 258 0.75 6.50 36.89
N SER A 259 -0.48 6.03 37.07
CA SER A 259 -1.56 6.80 37.73
C SER A 259 -1.51 6.73 39.27
N ALA A 260 -0.87 5.71 39.86
CA ALA A 260 -0.78 5.51 41.31
C ALA A 260 0.25 4.43 41.70
N GLY A 261 0.81 4.54 42.91
CA GLY A 261 1.67 3.51 43.52
C GLY A 261 3.13 3.55 43.10
N THR A 262 3.89 2.48 43.40
CA THR A 262 5.31 2.37 43.02
C THR A 262 5.52 1.32 41.95
N VAL A 263 6.14 1.69 40.82
CA VAL A 263 6.52 0.78 39.73
C VAL A 263 8.03 0.65 39.70
N ASN A 264 8.58 -0.49 40.14
CA ASN A 264 10.01 -0.81 40.10
C ASN A 264 10.40 -1.51 38.79
N GLY A 265 9.88 -1.01 37.67
CA GLY A 265 10.11 -1.50 36.31
C GLY A 265 9.85 -0.39 35.29
N ASN A 266 10.05 -0.67 34.02
CA ASN A 266 9.76 0.26 32.93
C ASN A 266 8.24 0.35 32.68
N VAL A 267 7.77 1.51 32.22
CA VAL A 267 6.42 1.69 31.69
C VAL A 267 6.55 2.01 30.20
N ILE A 268 5.98 1.17 29.35
CA ILE A 268 6.10 1.25 27.89
C ILE A 268 4.70 1.33 27.30
N VAL A 269 4.40 2.45 26.64
CA VAL A 269 3.13 2.68 25.95
C VAL A 269 3.39 2.90 24.46
N LYS A 270 2.70 2.13 23.61
CA LYS A 270 2.74 2.25 22.15
C LYS A 270 1.33 2.45 21.61
N ILE A 271 1.13 3.46 20.76
CA ILE A 271 -0.15 3.76 20.12
C ILE A 271 0.07 3.83 18.61
N GLY A 272 -0.76 3.15 17.83
CA GLY A 272 -0.62 2.99 16.37
C GLY A 272 -1.39 4.01 15.52
N GLY A 273 -2.17 4.91 16.12
CA GLY A 273 -2.90 5.97 15.42
C GLY A 273 -4.21 6.38 16.11
N GLY A 274 -4.95 7.33 15.52
CA GLY A 274 -6.27 7.80 16.00
C GLY A 274 -6.25 9.12 16.81
N ASN A 275 -7.37 9.53 17.41
CA ASN A 275 -7.47 10.83 18.10
C ASN A 275 -7.19 10.71 19.60
N ILE A 276 -6.22 11.45 20.14
CA ILE A 276 -5.93 11.50 21.58
C ILE A 276 -6.31 12.87 22.14
N SER A 277 -7.28 12.94 23.03
CA SER A 277 -7.78 14.23 23.53
C SER A 277 -6.88 14.85 24.60
N ASP A 278 -6.41 14.11 25.60
CA ASP A 278 -5.48 14.62 26.63
C ASP A 278 -4.45 13.55 27.04
N ALA A 279 -3.26 13.97 27.46
CA ALA A 279 -2.22 13.05 27.94
C ALA A 279 -1.42 13.57 29.13
N VAL A 280 -1.02 12.64 29.99
CA VAL A 280 -0.03 12.81 31.05
C VAL A 280 1.13 11.87 30.77
N ILE A 281 2.35 12.38 30.66
CA ILE A 281 3.58 11.58 30.53
C ILE A 281 4.28 11.53 31.88
N GLY A 282 4.62 10.33 32.34
CA GLY A 282 5.26 10.08 33.63
C GLY A 282 4.28 9.71 34.75
N ALA A 283 4.66 9.96 35.99
CA ALA A 283 3.90 9.56 37.17
C ALA A 283 2.89 10.64 37.57
N GLU A 284 1.60 10.33 37.75
CA GLU A 284 0.64 11.26 38.38
C GLU A 284 1.01 11.50 39.86
N ALA A 285 0.41 12.53 40.49
CA ALA A 285 0.72 12.91 41.86
C ALA A 285 0.57 11.73 42.84
N GLY A 286 1.63 11.42 43.60
CA GLY A 286 1.65 10.29 44.54
C GLY A 286 2.09 8.95 43.94
N ALA A 287 2.38 8.89 42.64
CA ALA A 287 3.01 7.74 42.00
C ALA A 287 4.54 7.88 41.91
N THR A 288 5.25 6.76 41.91
CA THR A 288 6.71 6.66 41.74
C THR A 288 7.04 5.59 40.72
N ILE A 289 7.85 5.91 39.72
CA ILE A 289 8.37 4.97 38.73
C ILE A 289 9.88 4.89 38.89
N ASN A 290 10.37 3.74 39.31
CA ASN A 290 11.77 3.37 39.43
C ASN A 290 12.29 2.62 38.19
N GLY A 291 11.93 3.12 37.02
CA GLY A 291 12.28 2.60 35.70
C GLY A 291 11.96 3.61 34.59
N ASN A 292 12.22 3.28 33.34
CA ASN A 292 12.05 4.20 32.21
C ASN A 292 10.57 4.36 31.81
N VAL A 293 10.21 5.49 31.21
CA VAL A 293 8.86 5.73 30.66
C VAL A 293 8.96 5.93 29.14
N VAL A 294 8.61 4.92 28.36
CA VAL A 294 8.72 4.94 26.90
C VAL A 294 7.34 5.16 26.28
N VAL A 295 7.19 6.16 25.40
CA VAL A 295 5.90 6.53 24.78
C VAL A 295 6.02 6.63 23.26
N ALA A 296 5.72 5.56 22.52
CA ALA A 296 5.72 5.61 21.06
C ALA A 296 4.32 5.97 20.52
N LEU A 297 4.22 7.07 19.76
CA LEU A 297 2.99 7.51 19.11
C LEU A 297 3.15 7.38 17.58
N ASN A 298 2.86 6.22 17.03
CA ASN A 298 3.05 5.94 15.62
C ASN A 298 1.84 6.44 14.81
N GLY A 299 1.66 7.77 14.70
CA GLY A 299 0.54 8.42 14.01
C GLY A 299 -0.61 8.86 14.94
N GLY A 300 -1.60 9.59 14.38
CA GLY A 300 -2.78 10.07 15.09
C GLY A 300 -2.83 11.59 15.35
N ASN A 301 -4.02 12.12 15.68
CA ASN A 301 -4.23 13.54 15.97
C ASN A 301 -4.31 13.76 17.49
N PHE A 302 -3.52 14.70 18.01
CA PHE A 302 -3.60 15.10 19.42
C PHE A 302 -4.45 16.37 19.57
N GLY A 303 -5.59 16.25 20.24
CA GLY A 303 -6.59 17.33 20.35
C GLY A 303 -6.41 18.29 21.53
N GLY A 304 -5.60 17.96 22.53
CA GLY A 304 -5.48 18.73 23.78
C GLY A 304 -4.05 18.90 24.29
N THR A 305 -3.81 18.81 25.61
CA THR A 305 -2.48 19.12 26.20
C THR A 305 -1.76 17.87 26.72
N ILE A 306 -0.48 17.73 26.38
CA ILE A 306 0.43 16.77 27.02
C ILE A 306 1.02 17.41 28.28
N LYS A 307 0.79 16.81 29.44
CA LYS A 307 1.30 17.30 30.74
C LYS A 307 2.35 16.35 31.29
N ALA A 308 3.38 16.87 31.94
CA ALA A 308 4.21 16.04 32.80
C ALA A 308 3.40 15.65 34.05
N GLY A 309 3.50 14.38 34.45
CA GLY A 309 2.94 13.92 35.71
C GLY A 309 3.67 14.55 36.91
N ALA A 310 2.94 14.89 37.97
CA ALA A 310 3.46 15.53 39.18
C ALA A 310 4.13 14.56 40.19
N GLY A 311 4.25 13.28 39.84
CA GLY A 311 4.90 12.22 40.61
C GLY A 311 6.39 12.09 40.30
N THR A 312 7.02 11.04 40.81
CA THR A 312 8.48 10.83 40.67
C THR A 312 8.77 9.80 39.59
N VAL A 313 9.65 10.12 38.63
CA VAL A 313 10.20 9.16 37.66
C VAL A 313 11.73 9.19 37.77
N THR A 314 12.35 8.06 38.06
CA THR A 314 13.80 7.96 38.24
C THR A 314 14.54 7.32 37.06
N GLY A 315 13.81 6.72 36.10
CA GLY A 315 14.35 6.27 34.83
C GLY A 315 14.53 7.38 33.80
N LYS A 316 15.46 7.18 32.86
CA LYS A 316 16.20 8.25 32.15
C LYS A 316 15.77 8.48 30.69
N LYS A 317 14.64 7.94 30.23
CA LYS A 317 14.25 7.99 28.81
C LYS A 317 12.78 8.35 28.65
N ILE A 318 12.50 9.37 27.84
CA ILE A 318 11.19 9.69 27.24
C ILE A 318 11.44 9.82 25.73
N VAL A 319 10.81 8.96 24.94
CA VAL A 319 10.85 9.00 23.46
C VAL A 319 9.47 9.42 23.00
N ILE A 320 9.37 10.31 22.01
CA ILE A 320 8.13 10.60 21.27
C ILE A 320 8.51 10.53 19.79
N THR A 321 7.81 9.69 19.02
CA THR A 321 7.97 9.54 17.57
C THR A 321 6.67 9.92 16.88
N GLY A 322 6.70 10.37 15.62
CA GLY A 322 5.56 10.27 14.69
C GLY A 322 4.29 11.11 14.93
N ALA A 323 4.31 12.22 15.67
CA ALA A 323 3.13 13.07 15.85
C ALA A 323 3.25 14.44 15.15
N ASP A 324 2.25 14.82 14.36
CA ASP A 324 2.02 16.21 13.93
C ASP A 324 1.43 17.05 15.09
N ALA A 325 2.10 17.08 16.25
CA ALA A 325 1.58 17.74 17.44
C ALA A 325 2.63 18.57 18.20
N VAL A 326 2.17 19.70 18.78
CA VAL A 326 2.95 20.59 19.65
C VAL A 326 2.80 20.13 21.10
N ALA A 327 3.90 19.80 21.79
CA ALA A 327 3.91 19.50 23.23
C ALA A 327 4.41 20.71 24.04
N THR A 328 3.75 21.02 25.17
CA THR A 328 4.17 22.06 26.12
C THR A 328 4.47 21.42 27.47
N LEU A 329 5.69 21.53 27.98
CA LEU A 329 6.08 21.07 29.32
C LEU A 329 5.99 22.24 30.32
N ALA A 330 5.55 21.99 31.55
CA ALA A 330 5.42 23.02 32.60
C ALA A 330 6.67 23.14 33.49
N ASP A 331 6.79 24.30 34.14
CA ASP A 331 7.96 24.89 34.79
C ASP A 331 8.69 23.99 35.82
N GLY A 332 10.03 23.93 35.71
CA GLY A 332 10.94 23.03 36.43
C GLY A 332 11.62 21.97 35.54
N ALA A 333 11.13 21.76 34.32
CA ALA A 333 11.84 21.09 33.23
C ALA A 333 12.37 22.18 32.29
N ALA A 334 13.69 22.21 32.05
CA ALA A 334 14.37 23.25 31.29
C ALA A 334 13.69 23.54 29.93
N ASP A 335 13.56 24.83 29.63
CA ASP A 335 13.02 25.39 28.39
C ASP A 335 13.65 24.72 27.16
N VAL A 336 12.83 24.10 26.31
CA VAL A 336 12.81 24.23 24.83
C VAL A 336 11.59 23.48 24.27
N VAL A 337 10.86 24.10 23.34
CA VAL A 337 9.85 23.45 22.48
C VAL A 337 10.52 23.03 21.16
N VAL A 338 10.51 21.74 20.79
CA VAL A 338 11.13 21.23 19.53
C VAL A 338 10.06 20.83 18.52
N LYS A 339 10.11 21.34 17.28
CA LYS A 339 9.25 20.91 16.16
C LYS A 339 10.12 20.29 15.05
N ILE A 340 9.89 19.04 14.65
CA ILE A 340 10.77 18.27 13.73
C ILE A 340 10.03 17.86 12.45
N THR A 341 10.72 17.80 11.32
CA THR A 341 10.27 16.96 10.18
C THR A 341 11.47 16.32 9.48
N GLY A 342 11.53 14.99 9.50
CA GLY A 342 12.58 14.16 8.86
C GLY A 342 13.43 13.26 9.76
N GLY A 343 13.27 13.29 11.08
CA GLY A 343 14.10 12.51 12.02
C GLY A 343 13.55 12.39 13.44
N LEU A 344 14.22 11.62 14.32
CA LEU A 344 13.85 11.46 15.73
C LEU A 344 14.66 12.43 16.63
N CYS A 345 14.12 12.75 17.81
CA CYS A 345 14.82 13.57 18.81
C CYS A 345 14.69 12.95 20.19
N GLU A 346 15.82 12.82 20.89
CA GLU A 346 15.87 12.37 22.28
C GLU A 346 16.56 13.44 23.16
N PRO A 347 15.94 13.92 24.25
CA PRO A 347 16.64 14.76 25.23
C PRO A 347 17.67 13.92 26.01
N VAL A 348 18.88 14.45 26.21
CA VAL A 348 19.97 13.76 26.92
C VAL A 348 20.18 14.39 28.29
N LEU A 349 20.06 13.58 29.35
CA LEU A 349 20.16 14.03 30.75
C LEU A 349 21.41 13.48 31.45
N GLU A 350 22.03 14.27 32.32
CA GLU A 350 22.99 13.80 33.33
C GLU A 350 22.39 14.05 34.72
N GLY A 351 21.99 12.98 35.41
CA GLY A 351 21.22 13.11 36.65
C GLY A 351 19.85 13.74 36.39
N ALA A 352 19.55 14.86 37.05
CA ALA A 352 18.31 15.63 36.86
C ALA A 352 18.47 16.81 35.89
N THR A 353 19.63 16.97 35.23
CA THR A 353 19.94 18.14 34.40
C THR A 353 20.01 17.77 32.91
N LEU A 354 19.32 18.54 32.07
CA LEU A 354 19.39 18.45 30.60
C LEU A 354 20.76 18.90 30.09
N LYS A 355 21.40 18.07 29.26
CA LYS A 355 22.69 18.33 28.63
C LYS A 355 22.59 18.78 27.18
N GLY A 356 21.47 18.51 26.52
CA GLY A 356 21.23 18.82 25.12
C GLY A 356 20.28 17.80 24.49
N TYR A 357 20.15 17.86 23.17
CA TYR A 357 19.26 16.99 22.39
C TYR A 357 20.09 16.17 21.41
N GLN A 358 19.80 14.88 21.29
CA GLN A 358 20.33 14.03 20.23
C GLN A 358 19.28 13.96 19.11
N PHE A 359 19.64 14.47 17.94
CA PHE A 359 18.83 14.29 16.73
C PHE A 359 19.35 13.09 15.95
N THR A 360 18.43 12.28 15.44
CA THR A 360 18.71 11.18 14.51
C THR A 360 17.87 11.33 13.26
N ASP A 361 18.28 10.76 12.14
CA ASP A 361 17.41 10.66 10.97
C ASP A 361 16.25 9.66 11.18
N SER A 362 15.40 9.50 10.17
CA SER A 362 14.25 8.57 10.19
C SER A 362 14.63 7.11 10.45
N TYR A 363 15.90 6.74 10.27
CA TYR A 363 16.43 5.41 10.51
C TYR A 363 17.13 5.27 11.88
N GLY A 364 17.22 6.37 12.65
CA GLY A 364 17.84 6.38 13.96
C GLY A 364 19.34 6.65 13.96
N VAL A 365 19.92 7.15 12.85
CA VAL A 365 21.35 7.51 12.78
C VAL A 365 21.61 8.88 13.42
N PRO A 366 22.50 9.01 14.42
CA PRO A 366 22.83 10.30 15.03
C PRO A 366 23.42 11.32 14.06
N LEU A 367 22.91 12.53 14.17
CA LEU A 367 23.32 13.65 13.34
C LEU A 367 24.45 14.43 14.00
N THR A 368 25.31 14.95 13.14
CA THR A 368 26.37 15.91 13.50
C THR A 368 26.01 17.32 13.03
N THR A 369 24.98 17.45 12.20
CA THR A 369 24.45 18.68 11.62
C THR A 369 22.93 18.63 11.59
N ALA A 370 22.27 19.74 11.89
CA ALA A 370 20.82 19.92 11.76
C ALA A 370 20.52 21.39 11.45
N THR A 371 19.34 21.71 10.94
CA THR A 371 18.91 23.10 10.74
C THR A 371 17.97 23.51 11.86
N ILE A 372 18.39 24.44 12.72
CA ILE A 372 17.62 24.90 13.89
C ILE A 372 17.19 26.34 13.63
N ASN A 373 15.88 26.60 13.61
CA ASN A 373 15.28 27.89 13.28
C ASN A 373 15.81 28.48 11.95
N GLY A 374 16.00 27.62 10.94
CA GLY A 374 16.49 28.00 9.62
C GLY A 374 18.01 28.20 9.51
N ALA A 375 18.77 27.98 10.59
CA ALA A 375 20.23 28.05 10.58
C ALA A 375 20.86 26.66 10.73
N ALA A 376 21.86 26.34 9.91
CA ALA A 376 22.63 25.11 10.08
C ALA A 376 23.46 25.17 11.38
N VAL A 377 23.30 24.15 12.22
CA VAL A 377 23.99 23.98 13.51
C VAL A 377 24.72 22.64 13.50
N THR A 378 25.93 22.63 14.07
CA THR A 378 26.73 21.40 14.28
C THR A 378 26.67 20.97 15.75
N ALA A 379 26.57 19.67 16.00
CA ALA A 379 26.64 19.10 17.33
C ALA A 379 28.07 18.66 17.70
N ALA A 380 28.43 18.84 18.98
CA ALA A 380 29.58 18.16 19.59
C ALA A 380 29.09 16.86 20.22
N ASP A 381 29.77 15.73 19.96
CA ASP A 381 29.40 14.41 20.47
C ASP A 381 27.92 14.03 20.26
N TYR A 382 27.34 14.45 19.11
CA TYR A 382 25.92 14.27 18.74
C TYR A 382 24.91 15.01 19.63
N LEU A 383 25.37 15.94 20.48
CA LEU A 383 24.53 16.78 21.33
C LEU A 383 24.34 18.18 20.76
N PHE A 384 23.10 18.52 20.46
CA PHE A 384 22.68 19.85 20.05
C PHE A 384 22.20 20.66 21.25
N GLN A 385 22.64 21.92 21.31
CA GLN A 385 22.08 22.92 22.21
C GLN A 385 20.97 23.65 21.49
N LEU A 386 19.81 23.76 22.12
CA LEU A 386 18.68 24.49 21.56
C LEU A 386 18.56 25.88 22.19
N PRO A 387 18.22 26.91 21.39
CA PRO A 387 17.92 28.24 21.93
C PRO A 387 16.72 28.19 22.88
N ASP A 388 16.75 29.04 23.91
CA ASP A 388 15.61 29.23 24.83
C ASP A 388 14.32 29.56 24.04
N GLY A 389 13.22 28.89 24.39
CA GLY A 389 11.92 29.07 23.72
C GLY A 389 11.61 28.01 22.65
N VAL A 390 10.91 28.42 21.57
CA VAL A 390 10.51 27.51 20.49
C VAL A 390 11.61 27.35 19.45
N SER A 391 11.94 26.10 19.15
CA SER A 391 12.94 25.66 18.19
C SER A 391 12.31 24.75 17.13
N THR A 392 12.39 25.14 15.86
CA THR A 392 12.10 24.26 14.71
C THR A 392 13.39 23.60 14.26
N VAL A 393 13.41 22.28 14.11
CA VAL A 393 14.56 21.49 13.73
C VAL A 393 14.25 20.72 12.45
N VAL A 394 15.02 20.93 11.39
CA VAL A 394 14.96 20.11 10.18
C VAL A 394 16.12 19.13 10.19
N VAL A 395 15.80 17.86 9.96
CA VAL A 395 16.74 16.75 9.89
C VAL A 395 16.72 16.19 8.48
N GLU A 396 17.87 16.18 7.83
CA GLU A 396 18.06 15.49 6.56
C GLU A 396 18.56 14.06 6.82
N SER A 397 18.06 13.10 6.04
CA SER A 397 18.49 11.70 6.16
C SER A 397 19.97 11.57 5.80
N LYS A 398 20.76 10.93 6.67
CA LYS A 398 22.14 10.54 6.34
C LYS A 398 22.15 9.26 5.53
N VAL A 399 21.14 8.42 5.73
CA VAL A 399 21.00 7.15 5.01
C VAL A 399 20.32 7.40 3.68
N ASN A 400 21.05 7.18 2.60
CA ASN A 400 20.48 6.99 1.27
C ASN A 400 20.11 5.51 1.12
N VAL A 401 18.86 5.25 0.75
CA VAL A 401 18.33 3.90 0.51
C VAL A 401 18.31 3.66 -1.00
N GLY A 402 19.10 2.69 -1.46
CA GLY A 402 19.12 2.28 -2.86
C GLY A 402 20.06 1.12 -3.07
N LEU A 403 19.75 0.23 -4.02
CA LEU A 403 20.62 -0.91 -4.30
C LEU A 403 21.97 -0.44 -4.87
N ASN A 404 23.06 -0.78 -4.17
CA ASN A 404 24.42 -0.61 -4.64
C ASN A 404 24.88 -1.92 -5.31
N PRO A 405 24.77 -2.01 -6.66
CA PRO A 405 25.16 -3.22 -7.36
C PRO A 405 26.62 -3.54 -7.12
N ASN A 406 27.52 -2.57 -6.87
CA ASN A 406 28.97 -2.72 -6.70
C ASN A 406 29.46 -3.04 -5.28
N ALA A 407 28.57 -3.24 -4.29
CA ALA A 407 28.95 -3.42 -2.88
C ALA A 407 29.88 -4.63 -2.60
N ASN A 408 30.89 -4.45 -1.76
CA ASN A 408 31.61 -5.55 -1.11
C ASN A 408 30.80 -6.02 0.11
N TYR A 409 29.93 -7.01 -0.09
CA TYR A 409 28.91 -7.34 0.90
C TYR A 409 29.30 -8.49 1.85
N VAL A 410 30.36 -9.25 1.54
CA VAL A 410 30.85 -10.35 2.38
C VAL A 410 32.38 -10.39 2.43
N ALA A 411 32.92 -10.97 3.51
CA ALA A 411 34.35 -11.25 3.68
C ALA A 411 34.55 -12.68 4.25
N GLY A 412 35.78 -13.20 4.11
CA GLY A 412 36.20 -14.42 4.80
C GLY A 412 36.66 -14.15 6.24
N TYR A 413 37.06 -15.22 6.92
CA TYR A 413 37.52 -15.20 8.30
C TYR A 413 39.01 -14.84 8.39
N GLU A 414 39.45 -14.41 9.58
CA GLU A 414 40.84 -14.00 9.84
C GLU A 414 41.85 -15.14 9.61
N ASP A 415 41.42 -16.39 9.69
CA ASP A 415 42.23 -17.58 9.43
C ASP A 415 42.43 -17.88 7.93
N GLY A 416 41.89 -17.04 7.04
CA GLY A 416 42.03 -17.19 5.59
C GLY A 416 41.06 -18.20 4.97
N THR A 417 40.00 -18.59 5.69
CA THR A 417 38.91 -19.44 5.16
C THR A 417 37.67 -18.62 4.82
N PHE A 418 36.80 -19.15 3.96
CA PHE A 418 35.46 -18.59 3.70
C PHE A 418 34.34 -19.42 4.35
N LEU A 419 34.58 -20.71 4.60
CA LEU A 419 33.66 -21.70 5.10
C LEU A 419 32.38 -21.82 4.26
N PRO A 420 32.48 -22.13 2.95
CA PRO A 420 31.35 -22.05 2.01
C PRO A 420 30.15 -22.93 2.36
N GLN A 421 30.37 -24.01 3.11
CA GLN A 421 29.34 -24.97 3.52
C GLN A 421 28.73 -24.68 4.90
N ASN A 422 29.24 -23.69 5.63
CA ASN A 422 28.62 -23.31 6.90
C ASN A 422 27.27 -22.64 6.64
N ASN A 423 26.30 -22.95 7.50
CA ASN A 423 25.01 -22.28 7.50
C ASN A 423 25.17 -20.85 8.04
N MET A 424 24.44 -19.92 7.44
CA MET A 424 24.46 -18.51 7.84
C MET A 424 23.41 -18.22 8.90
N THR A 425 23.74 -17.41 9.90
CA THR A 425 22.76 -16.92 10.89
C THR A 425 21.92 -15.79 10.33
N ARG A 426 20.75 -15.52 10.93
CA ARG A 426 19.90 -14.37 10.55
C ARG A 426 20.64 -13.05 10.65
N ALA A 427 21.43 -12.86 11.71
CA ALA A 427 22.29 -11.69 11.89
C ALA A 427 23.31 -11.51 10.76
N GLU A 428 23.98 -12.59 10.34
CA GLU A 428 24.93 -12.55 9.23
C GLU A 428 24.25 -12.19 7.90
N ALA A 429 23.09 -12.78 7.61
CA ALA A 429 22.33 -12.50 6.39
C ALA A 429 21.85 -11.04 6.32
N ILE A 430 21.25 -10.52 7.40
CA ILE A 430 20.76 -9.13 7.47
C ILE A 430 21.93 -8.14 7.34
N THR A 431 23.07 -8.42 7.97
CA THR A 431 24.27 -7.58 7.88
C THR A 431 24.77 -7.49 6.44
N LEU A 432 24.85 -8.63 5.75
CA LEU A 432 25.24 -8.70 4.35
C LEU A 432 24.28 -7.93 3.45
N LEU A 433 22.96 -8.07 3.64
CA LEU A 433 21.96 -7.40 2.81
C LEU A 433 21.92 -5.88 3.08
N SER A 434 22.20 -5.44 4.31
CA SER A 434 22.31 -4.02 4.66
C SER A 434 23.37 -3.29 3.85
N ARG A 435 24.52 -3.94 3.59
CA ARG A 435 25.60 -3.40 2.76
C ARG A 435 25.22 -3.21 1.30
N LEU A 436 24.13 -3.82 0.85
CA LEU A 436 23.59 -3.63 -0.49
C LEU A 436 22.73 -2.36 -0.58
N ILE A 437 22.20 -1.87 0.52
CA ILE A 437 21.18 -0.80 0.54
C ILE A 437 21.81 0.55 0.89
N THR A 438 22.82 0.56 1.75
CA THR A 438 23.48 1.78 2.20
C THR A 438 24.92 1.51 2.64
N ASP A 439 25.71 2.57 2.78
CA ASP A 439 27.07 2.48 3.34
C ASP A 439 26.98 2.07 4.82
N GLU A 440 27.70 1.00 5.18
CA GLU A 440 27.74 0.45 6.53
C GLU A 440 28.12 1.50 7.59
N SER A 441 28.97 2.47 7.23
CA SER A 441 29.38 3.56 8.12
C SER A 441 28.23 4.46 8.57
N ASN A 442 27.13 4.52 7.81
CA ASN A 442 25.96 5.29 8.20
C ASN A 442 25.17 4.61 9.32
N ILE A 443 25.15 3.27 9.37
CA ILE A 443 24.26 2.53 10.27
C ILE A 443 25.00 1.88 11.45
N LYS A 444 26.23 1.42 11.25
CA LYS A 444 26.98 0.59 12.23
C LYS A 444 27.27 1.35 13.52
N GLY A 445 26.75 0.84 14.64
CA GLY A 445 26.91 1.45 15.97
C GLY A 445 26.01 2.67 16.20
N HIS A 446 25.11 2.97 15.26
CA HIS A 446 24.28 4.16 15.27
C HIS A 446 22.80 3.83 15.39
N VAL A 447 22.34 2.79 14.70
CA VAL A 447 20.95 2.34 14.75
C VAL A 447 20.77 1.31 15.87
N LYS A 448 19.66 1.40 16.61
CA LYS A 448 19.28 0.43 17.66
C LYS A 448 18.11 -0.44 17.22
N SER A 449 18.14 -1.70 17.64
CA SER A 449 17.05 -2.67 17.45
C SER A 449 16.10 -2.65 18.66
N ASN A 450 14.79 -2.83 18.42
CA ASN A 450 13.82 -3.01 19.51
C ASN A 450 13.50 -4.48 19.81
N TYR A 451 14.11 -5.43 19.10
CA TYR A 451 13.96 -6.86 19.40
C TYR A 451 14.57 -7.23 20.74
N SER A 452 13.80 -7.93 21.58
CA SER A 452 14.18 -8.26 22.96
C SER A 452 15.35 -9.26 23.07
N ASP A 453 15.65 -9.99 21.99
CA ASP A 453 16.75 -10.95 21.89
C ASP A 453 17.95 -10.44 21.09
N VAL A 454 18.02 -9.14 20.82
CA VAL A 454 19.19 -8.46 20.27
C VAL A 454 19.89 -7.69 21.39
N PRO A 455 21.02 -8.18 21.92
CA PRO A 455 21.73 -7.49 22.99
C PRO A 455 22.28 -6.14 22.51
N GLU A 456 22.19 -5.11 23.36
CA GLU A 456 22.81 -3.81 23.11
C GLU A 456 24.33 -3.98 22.93
N GLY A 457 24.88 -3.34 21.89
CA GLY A 457 26.29 -3.45 21.51
C GLY A 457 26.66 -4.74 20.78
N ALA A 458 25.71 -5.65 20.51
CA ALA A 458 25.97 -6.79 19.65
C ALA A 458 26.40 -6.31 18.25
N TRP A 459 27.37 -6.99 17.63
CA TRP A 459 27.92 -6.56 16.35
C TRP A 459 26.86 -6.44 15.24
N TYR A 460 25.73 -7.14 15.36
CA TYR A 460 24.62 -7.13 14.41
C TYR A 460 23.47 -6.16 14.77
N GLU A 461 23.52 -5.50 15.94
CA GLU A 461 22.40 -4.70 16.48
C GLU A 461 21.92 -3.67 15.46
N SER A 462 22.84 -2.87 14.92
CA SER A 462 22.45 -1.77 14.04
C SER A 462 21.93 -2.20 12.67
N TYR A 463 22.37 -3.35 12.18
CA TYR A 463 21.88 -3.87 10.90
C TYR A 463 20.45 -4.41 11.05
N ILE A 464 20.19 -5.11 12.16
CA ILE A 464 18.84 -5.56 12.50
C ILE A 464 17.94 -4.36 12.75
N GLY A 465 18.40 -3.37 13.53
CA GLY A 465 17.65 -2.14 13.76
C GLY A 465 17.35 -1.40 12.46
N PHE A 466 18.30 -1.33 11.52
CA PHE A 466 18.08 -0.69 10.22
C PHE A 466 17.00 -1.41 9.40
N PHE A 467 17.06 -2.75 9.30
CA PHE A 467 16.04 -3.53 8.60
C PHE A 467 14.66 -3.46 9.29
N GLU A 468 14.65 -3.38 10.62
CA GLU A 468 13.42 -3.14 11.40
C GLU A 468 12.79 -1.81 11.01
N LYS A 469 13.58 -0.72 10.94
CA LYS A 469 13.08 0.62 10.55
C LYS A 469 12.58 0.69 9.12
N LEU A 470 13.09 -0.16 8.23
CA LEU A 470 12.59 -0.28 6.85
C LEU A 470 11.35 -1.18 6.73
N GLY A 471 10.86 -1.81 7.80
CA GLY A 471 9.74 -2.76 7.75
C GLY A 471 10.08 -4.08 7.04
N LEU A 472 11.37 -4.42 6.95
CA LEU A 472 11.83 -5.60 6.21
C LEU A 472 11.79 -6.89 7.03
N LEU A 473 11.58 -6.80 8.36
CA LEU A 473 11.68 -7.94 9.28
C LEU A 473 10.32 -8.48 9.74
N ASP A 474 9.21 -7.81 9.44
CA ASP A 474 7.89 -8.10 10.01
C ASP A 474 7.42 -9.55 9.77
N THR A 475 7.78 -10.15 8.65
CA THR A 475 7.37 -11.53 8.30
C THR A 475 8.34 -12.61 8.74
N ILE A 476 9.55 -12.26 9.18
CA ILE A 476 10.52 -13.21 9.72
C ILE A 476 10.69 -13.12 11.23
N ALA A 477 10.18 -12.03 11.83
CA ALA A 477 10.08 -11.91 13.28
C ALA A 477 9.09 -12.91 13.87
N GLU A 478 9.33 -13.32 15.10
CA GLU A 478 8.49 -14.26 15.85
C GLU A 478 7.81 -13.57 17.05
N ARG A 479 6.85 -14.26 17.68
CA ARG A 479 6.14 -13.82 18.89
C ARG A 479 5.58 -12.38 18.74
N GLY A 480 4.75 -12.19 17.72
CA GLY A 480 4.12 -10.90 17.44
C GLY A 480 5.12 -9.78 17.14
N GLY A 481 6.28 -10.10 16.53
CA GLY A 481 7.28 -9.10 16.14
C GLY A 481 8.28 -8.72 17.23
N THR A 482 8.39 -9.48 18.32
CA THR A 482 9.23 -9.11 19.49
C THR A 482 10.56 -9.86 19.59
N LEU A 483 10.76 -10.90 18.78
CA LEU A 483 11.98 -11.70 18.70
C LEU A 483 12.43 -11.87 17.24
N ILE A 484 13.74 -11.85 16.99
CA ILE A 484 14.33 -12.08 15.66
C ILE A 484 15.27 -13.30 15.61
N LYS A 485 15.67 -13.81 16.78
CA LYS A 485 16.61 -14.92 17.00
C LYS A 485 17.87 -14.78 16.14
N PRO A 486 18.69 -13.74 16.40
CA PRO A 486 19.75 -13.30 15.50
C PRO A 486 20.82 -14.38 15.26
N THR A 487 21.07 -15.25 16.25
CA THR A 487 22.09 -16.31 16.18
C THR A 487 21.58 -17.63 15.61
N GLN A 488 20.29 -17.76 15.31
CA GLN A 488 19.76 -18.95 14.67
C GLN A 488 20.06 -18.92 13.17
N ASN A 489 20.33 -20.09 12.60
CA ASN A 489 20.52 -20.24 11.16
C ASN A 489 19.26 -19.80 10.41
N ILE A 490 19.43 -18.92 9.40
CA ILE A 490 18.33 -18.48 8.55
C ILE A 490 17.96 -19.59 7.58
N THR A 491 16.66 -19.80 7.35
CA THR A 491 16.21 -20.77 6.34
C THR A 491 16.30 -20.18 4.94
N ARG A 492 16.31 -21.05 3.93
CA ARG A 492 16.29 -20.63 2.53
C ARG A 492 15.06 -19.78 2.20
N ALA A 493 13.90 -20.11 2.77
CA ALA A 493 12.67 -19.35 2.56
C ALA A 493 12.68 -17.98 3.26
N GLU A 494 13.22 -17.90 4.48
CA GLU A 494 13.41 -16.62 5.18
C GLU A 494 14.39 -15.70 4.44
N PHE A 495 15.46 -16.26 3.88
CA PHE A 495 16.40 -15.47 3.08
C PHE A 495 15.78 -14.99 1.75
N ALA A 496 14.98 -15.82 1.09
CA ALA A 496 14.21 -15.42 -0.08
C ALA A 496 13.23 -14.28 0.23
N GLU A 497 12.57 -14.32 1.40
CA GLU A 497 11.68 -13.26 1.88
C GLU A 497 12.42 -11.93 2.03
N LEU A 498 13.62 -11.92 2.60
CA LEU A 498 14.41 -10.70 2.71
C LEU A 498 14.79 -10.12 1.33
N ILE A 499 15.19 -10.95 0.36
CA ILE A 499 15.46 -10.50 -1.02
C ILE A 499 14.21 -9.91 -1.67
N TYR A 500 13.07 -10.59 -1.54
CA TYR A 500 11.79 -10.15 -2.10
C TYR A 500 11.38 -8.77 -1.56
N ARG A 501 11.53 -8.55 -0.25
CA ARG A 501 11.24 -7.26 0.38
C ARG A 501 12.17 -6.14 -0.07
N ILE A 502 13.45 -6.44 -0.24
CA ILE A 502 14.42 -5.47 -0.77
C ILE A 502 14.07 -5.11 -2.22
N ALA A 503 13.63 -6.07 -3.04
CA ALA A 503 13.23 -5.82 -4.42
C ALA A 503 12.02 -4.87 -4.52
N LEU A 504 11.06 -4.97 -3.58
CA LEU A 504 9.89 -4.09 -3.50
C LEU A 504 10.24 -2.62 -3.19
N LEU A 505 11.45 -2.32 -2.69
CA LEU A 505 11.90 -0.95 -2.45
C LEU A 505 12.26 -0.20 -3.75
N GLY A 506 12.45 -0.91 -4.87
CA GLY A 506 12.99 -0.35 -6.10
C GLY A 506 12.04 -0.29 -7.30
N GLU A 507 11.04 -1.16 -7.41
CA GLU A 507 10.07 -1.22 -8.52
C GLU A 507 8.83 -2.05 -8.10
N PRO A 508 7.64 -1.86 -8.71
CA PRO A 508 6.52 -2.79 -8.54
C PRO A 508 6.86 -4.17 -9.11
N VAL A 509 6.71 -5.20 -8.26
CA VAL A 509 7.08 -6.57 -8.59
C VAL A 509 5.98 -7.24 -9.42
N SER A 510 6.34 -7.79 -10.58
CA SER A 510 5.42 -8.59 -11.39
C SER A 510 5.07 -9.93 -10.72
N SER A 511 3.88 -10.44 -11.03
CA SER A 511 3.21 -11.58 -10.39
C SER A 511 4.07 -12.84 -10.20
N LEU A 512 3.82 -13.48 -9.06
CA LEU A 512 4.41 -14.72 -8.56
C LEU A 512 4.05 -15.92 -9.44
N LYS A 513 5.04 -16.64 -9.99
CA LYS A 513 4.79 -17.88 -10.74
C LYS A 513 4.70 -19.04 -9.76
N ALA A 514 3.53 -19.66 -9.63
CA ALA A 514 3.39 -20.84 -8.79
C ALA A 514 3.41 -22.13 -9.62
N GLY A 515 4.38 -22.99 -9.35
CA GLY A 515 4.47 -24.35 -9.91
C GLY A 515 5.86 -24.71 -10.45
N GLU A 516 6.49 -25.70 -9.80
CA GLU A 516 7.57 -26.63 -10.23
C GLU A 516 8.37 -27.18 -9.04
N LEU A 517 8.26 -26.53 -7.87
CA LEU A 517 8.93 -26.95 -6.65
C LEU A 517 8.15 -28.07 -5.97
N THR A 518 8.76 -29.25 -5.85
CA THR A 518 8.09 -30.48 -5.37
C THR A 518 7.75 -30.47 -3.88
N ASP A 519 8.37 -29.59 -3.10
CA ASP A 519 8.32 -29.58 -1.63
C ASP A 519 7.75 -28.29 -1.03
N VAL A 520 7.30 -27.33 -1.86
CA VAL A 520 6.73 -26.05 -1.39
C VAL A 520 5.20 -26.16 -1.35
N LYS A 521 4.63 -26.12 -0.16
CA LYS A 521 3.17 -26.16 0.04
C LYS A 521 2.53 -24.81 -0.28
N TRP A 522 1.32 -24.84 -0.85
CA TRP A 522 0.55 -23.63 -1.19
C TRP A 522 0.23 -22.72 0.00
N ASN A 523 0.20 -23.25 1.21
CA ASN A 523 -0.02 -22.51 2.45
C ASN A 523 1.27 -22.12 3.16
N HIS A 524 2.43 -22.25 2.51
CA HIS A 524 3.70 -21.85 3.09
C HIS A 524 3.75 -20.33 3.27
N LYS A 525 4.12 -19.84 4.46
CA LYS A 525 4.09 -18.40 4.80
C LYS A 525 4.91 -17.51 3.87
N TYR A 526 6.00 -18.02 3.30
CA TYR A 526 6.89 -17.31 2.36
C TYR A 526 6.67 -17.67 0.89
N ILE A 527 5.49 -18.19 0.53
CA ILE A 527 5.22 -18.69 -0.83
C ILE A 527 5.52 -17.63 -1.90
N SER A 528 5.17 -16.37 -1.65
CA SER A 528 5.44 -15.25 -2.55
C SER A 528 6.93 -15.06 -2.78
N ALA A 529 7.72 -14.92 -1.73
CA ALA A 529 9.14 -14.72 -1.89
C ALA A 529 9.89 -15.92 -2.51
N ILE A 530 9.47 -17.14 -2.16
CA ILE A 530 10.01 -18.37 -2.76
C ILE A 530 9.80 -18.35 -4.27
N TYR A 531 8.58 -18.09 -4.72
CA TYR A 531 8.26 -18.09 -6.14
C TYR A 531 8.76 -16.85 -6.87
N TYR A 532 8.92 -15.71 -6.19
CA TYR A 532 9.61 -14.55 -6.75
C TYR A 532 11.08 -14.84 -7.02
N THR A 533 11.80 -15.37 -6.03
CA THR A 533 13.25 -15.62 -6.17
C THR A 533 13.56 -16.78 -7.11
N TYR A 534 12.76 -17.86 -7.06
CA TYR A 534 12.80 -18.89 -8.09
C TYR A 534 12.47 -18.28 -9.46
N GLY A 535 11.45 -17.41 -9.46
CA GLY A 535 11.02 -16.59 -10.56
C GLY A 535 11.85 -15.37 -10.92
N CYS A 536 13.09 -15.25 -10.51
CA CYS A 536 13.95 -14.25 -11.15
C CYS A 536 15.26 -14.89 -11.58
N GLY A 537 15.31 -16.22 -11.59
CA GLY A 537 16.56 -16.98 -11.66
C GLY A 537 17.50 -16.71 -10.48
N ILE A 538 17.05 -16.02 -9.42
CA ILE A 538 17.84 -15.74 -8.21
C ILE A 538 18.13 -17.08 -7.51
N VAL A 539 17.12 -17.94 -7.42
CA VAL A 539 17.22 -19.33 -6.95
C VAL A 539 16.84 -20.27 -8.08
N THR A 540 17.57 -21.36 -8.27
CA THR A 540 17.32 -22.34 -9.34
C THR A 540 16.74 -23.66 -8.84
N GLY A 541 16.44 -23.78 -7.54
CA GLY A 541 16.10 -25.05 -6.90
C GLY A 541 17.29 -26.01 -6.82
N TYR A 542 17.05 -27.24 -6.38
CA TYR A 542 18.01 -28.35 -6.43
C TYR A 542 17.70 -29.28 -7.60
N ASP A 543 18.67 -30.09 -8.02
CA ASP A 543 18.53 -31.04 -9.14
C ASP A 543 17.38 -32.05 -8.98
N ASP A 544 16.93 -32.27 -7.73
CA ASP A 544 15.78 -33.12 -7.38
C ASP A 544 14.42 -32.40 -7.54
N GLY A 545 14.40 -31.17 -8.03
CA GLY A 545 13.20 -30.34 -8.23
C GLY A 545 12.64 -29.75 -6.93
N SER A 546 13.39 -29.78 -5.83
CA SER A 546 12.98 -29.19 -4.55
C SER A 546 13.56 -27.79 -4.34
N PHE A 547 12.93 -26.99 -3.47
CA PHE A 547 13.44 -25.71 -2.99
C PHE A 547 14.13 -25.84 -1.63
N LYS A 548 13.69 -26.79 -0.79
CA LYS A 548 14.07 -27.02 0.61
C LYS A 548 13.82 -25.79 1.50
N PRO A 549 12.57 -25.30 1.60
CA PRO A 549 12.27 -24.01 2.22
C PRO A 549 12.66 -23.92 3.70
N GLU A 550 12.58 -25.03 4.43
CA GLU A 550 12.90 -25.11 5.86
C GLU A 550 14.38 -25.40 6.16
N ASN A 551 15.18 -25.73 5.14
CA ASN A 551 16.61 -25.97 5.34
C ASN A 551 17.33 -24.67 5.63
N SER A 552 18.31 -24.72 6.52
CA SER A 552 19.28 -23.63 6.68
C SER A 552 20.04 -23.40 5.37
N ILE A 553 20.28 -22.13 5.04
CA ILE A 553 21.01 -21.75 3.84
C ILE A 553 22.52 -21.65 4.12
N THR A 554 23.33 -22.16 3.21
CA THR A 554 24.80 -22.11 3.30
C THR A 554 25.35 -20.76 2.82
N ARG A 555 26.55 -20.39 3.29
CA ARG A 555 27.26 -19.18 2.84
C ARG A 555 27.46 -19.14 1.33
N ALA A 556 27.76 -20.28 0.69
CA ALA A 556 27.90 -20.40 -0.75
C ALA A 556 26.58 -20.13 -1.51
N GLU A 557 25.45 -20.60 -0.99
CA GLU A 557 24.14 -20.35 -1.59
C GLU A 557 23.73 -18.88 -1.45
N VAL A 558 23.95 -18.28 -0.28
CA VAL A 558 23.68 -16.85 -0.03
C VAL A 558 24.41 -15.96 -1.04
N VAL A 559 25.74 -16.11 -1.18
CA VAL A 559 26.49 -15.25 -2.12
C VAL A 559 26.08 -15.46 -3.57
N THR A 560 25.69 -16.68 -3.93
CA THR A 560 25.21 -17.01 -5.27
C THR A 560 23.86 -16.34 -5.55
N MET A 561 22.91 -16.42 -4.62
CA MET A 561 21.61 -15.75 -4.73
C MET A 561 21.76 -14.24 -4.80
N VAL A 562 22.60 -13.66 -3.96
CA VAL A 562 22.81 -12.20 -3.94
C VAL A 562 23.48 -11.72 -5.22
N ASN A 563 24.52 -12.40 -5.72
CA ASN A 563 25.14 -12.04 -6.99
C ASN A 563 24.13 -12.10 -8.15
N ARG A 564 23.26 -13.12 -8.19
CA ARG A 564 22.18 -13.22 -9.20
C ARG A 564 21.16 -12.09 -9.08
N PHE A 565 20.73 -11.79 -7.85
CA PHE A 565 19.84 -10.66 -7.56
C PHE A 565 20.43 -9.33 -8.03
N LEU A 566 21.75 -9.14 -7.89
CA LEU A 566 22.47 -7.95 -8.36
C LEU A 566 22.86 -7.99 -9.85
N GLY A 567 22.57 -9.07 -10.58
CA GLY A 567 23.01 -9.25 -11.97
C GLY A 567 24.54 -9.34 -12.14
N ARG A 568 25.24 -9.96 -11.19
CA ARG A 568 26.69 -10.19 -11.23
C ARG A 568 27.02 -11.54 -11.86
N VAL A 569 27.91 -11.53 -12.86
CA VAL A 569 28.49 -12.74 -13.46
C VAL A 569 29.99 -12.78 -13.16
N PRO A 570 30.47 -13.73 -12.34
CA PRO A 570 31.89 -13.87 -12.07
C PRO A 570 32.66 -14.24 -13.35
N THR A 571 33.62 -13.43 -13.78
CA THR A 571 34.42 -13.67 -15.01
C THR A 571 35.83 -14.19 -14.74
N GLY A 572 36.13 -14.52 -13.48
CA GLY A 572 37.45 -14.94 -13.03
C GLY A 572 38.26 -13.75 -12.53
N ALA A 573 38.49 -13.68 -11.23
CA ALA A 573 39.15 -12.55 -10.61
C ALA A 573 40.64 -12.49 -10.97
N ALA A 574 41.06 -11.37 -11.58
CA ALA A 574 42.43 -10.89 -11.48
C ALA A 574 42.49 -9.92 -10.29
N GLY A 575 42.95 -10.38 -9.11
CA GLY A 575 43.19 -9.47 -7.97
C GLY A 575 42.92 -10.04 -6.57
N ALA A 576 44.02 -10.43 -5.91
CA ALA A 576 44.29 -10.38 -4.45
C ALA A 576 43.45 -11.14 -3.40
N VAL A 577 42.22 -11.60 -3.63
CA VAL A 577 41.46 -12.37 -2.60
C VAL A 577 41.45 -13.86 -2.95
N SER A 578 41.99 -14.71 -2.06
CA SER A 578 41.94 -16.16 -2.20
C SER A 578 41.73 -16.81 -0.82
N PHE A 579 40.78 -17.74 -0.72
CA PHE A 579 40.52 -18.50 0.49
C PHE A 579 41.07 -19.91 0.38
N SER A 580 41.63 -20.43 1.47
CA SER A 580 42.30 -21.74 1.48
C SER A 580 41.34 -22.92 1.24
N ASP A 581 40.04 -22.73 1.44
CA ASP A 581 38.99 -23.75 1.41
C ASP A 581 38.02 -23.63 0.21
N THR A 582 38.20 -22.66 -0.70
CA THR A 582 37.26 -22.43 -1.81
C THR A 582 37.79 -22.83 -3.19
N ALA A 583 39.09 -23.09 -3.35
CA ALA A 583 39.72 -23.26 -4.67
C ALA A 583 39.06 -24.31 -5.58
N ASN A 584 38.52 -25.39 -5.00
CA ASN A 584 37.81 -26.46 -5.72
C ASN A 584 36.29 -26.46 -5.47
N HIS A 585 35.74 -25.39 -4.89
CA HIS A 585 34.33 -25.29 -4.55
C HIS A 585 33.52 -24.75 -5.75
N TRP A 586 32.31 -25.29 -6.00
CA TRP A 586 31.45 -24.87 -7.12
C TRP A 586 31.12 -23.36 -7.08
N ALA A 587 31.02 -22.80 -5.88
CA ALA A 587 30.74 -21.39 -5.66
C ALA A 587 31.99 -20.49 -5.66
N ASN A 588 33.20 -20.99 -5.96
CA ASN A 588 34.44 -20.20 -5.84
C ASN A 588 34.36 -18.85 -6.57
N GLY A 589 33.88 -18.83 -7.81
CA GLY A 589 33.70 -17.59 -8.57
C GLY A 589 32.69 -16.63 -7.91
N GLN A 590 31.58 -17.15 -7.40
CA GLN A 590 30.55 -16.37 -6.69
C GLN A 590 31.10 -15.75 -5.39
N ILE A 591 31.89 -16.53 -4.65
CA ILE A 591 32.52 -16.10 -3.40
C ILE A 591 33.51 -14.96 -3.67
N LEU A 592 34.37 -15.11 -4.67
CA LEU A 592 35.33 -14.07 -5.05
C LEU A 592 34.61 -12.79 -5.49
N ALA A 593 33.57 -12.91 -6.32
CA ALA A 593 32.75 -11.78 -6.79
C ALA A 593 32.01 -11.03 -5.67
N ALA A 594 31.67 -11.72 -4.59
CA ALA A 594 31.02 -11.13 -3.42
C ALA A 594 32.01 -10.38 -2.51
N CYS A 595 33.28 -10.79 -2.50
CA CYS A 595 34.35 -10.20 -1.70
C CYS A 595 35.13 -9.09 -2.42
N ASN A 596 35.13 -9.11 -3.76
CA ASN A 596 35.78 -8.12 -4.60
C ASN A 596 35.03 -8.02 -5.96
N PRO A 597 34.40 -6.87 -6.29
CA PRO A 597 33.75 -6.67 -7.58
C PRO A 597 34.75 -6.50 -8.73
N GLU A 598 36.05 -6.30 -8.46
CA GLU A 598 37.08 -6.28 -9.51
C GLU A 598 37.18 -7.67 -10.17
N GLY A 599 36.92 -7.75 -11.48
CA GLY A 599 36.84 -9.03 -12.19
C GLY A 599 35.45 -9.70 -12.15
N VAL A 600 34.41 -8.93 -11.80
CA VAL A 600 33.01 -9.27 -12.05
C VAL A 600 32.58 -8.59 -13.33
N ALA A 601 32.07 -9.35 -14.31
CA ALA A 601 31.25 -8.74 -15.33
C ALA A 601 29.86 -8.54 -14.75
N TRP A 602 29.33 -7.34 -14.89
CA TRP A 602 27.89 -7.19 -14.84
C TRP A 602 27.35 -7.99 -16.01
N THR A 603 26.33 -8.81 -15.78
CA THR A 603 25.31 -8.81 -16.81
C THR A 603 24.82 -7.36 -16.85
N LYS A 604 25.23 -6.60 -17.88
CA LYS A 604 24.22 -5.78 -18.55
C LYS A 604 23.01 -6.71 -18.62
N LYS A 605 21.84 -6.31 -18.11
CA LYS A 605 20.54 -6.91 -18.45
C LYS A 605 20.72 -7.53 -19.83
N VAL A 606 20.86 -8.87 -19.88
CA VAL A 606 21.72 -9.57 -20.86
C VAL A 606 21.84 -8.71 -22.11
N GLU A 607 23.01 -8.11 -22.38
CA GLU A 607 23.22 -7.54 -23.71
C GLU A 607 23.33 -8.74 -24.63
N THR A 608 22.17 -9.33 -24.91
CA THR A 608 21.97 -10.31 -25.93
C THR A 608 22.41 -9.57 -27.16
N ALA A 609 23.59 -9.90 -27.70
CA ALA A 609 23.87 -9.58 -29.08
C ALA A 609 22.68 -10.14 -29.87
N GLY A 610 21.74 -9.29 -30.27
CA GLY A 610 20.37 -9.77 -30.35
C GLY A 610 19.48 -8.77 -31.07
N TYR A 611 19.32 -9.03 -32.36
CA TYR A 611 18.59 -8.22 -33.34
C TYR A 611 19.27 -6.90 -33.74
N SER A 612 19.69 -6.84 -35.00
CA SER A 612 19.98 -5.57 -35.69
C SER A 612 18.76 -5.22 -36.53
N ILE A 613 18.35 -3.95 -36.50
CA ILE A 613 17.24 -3.46 -37.32
C ILE A 613 17.50 -3.78 -38.79
N THR A 614 16.50 -4.39 -39.43
CA THR A 614 16.49 -4.62 -40.87
C THR A 614 15.43 -3.76 -41.53
N GLY A 615 15.78 -3.11 -42.64
CA GLY A 615 14.89 -2.20 -43.36
C GLY A 615 15.05 -0.73 -43.01
N THR A 616 14.10 0.10 -43.41
CA THR A 616 14.21 1.58 -43.36
C THR A 616 12.92 2.26 -42.87
N ASN A 617 11.94 1.50 -42.39
CA ASN A 617 10.68 2.01 -41.85
C ASN A 617 10.06 1.00 -40.86
N THR A 618 9.10 1.47 -40.07
CA THR A 618 8.39 0.68 -39.04
C THR A 618 7.89 -0.68 -39.52
N GLU A 619 7.27 -0.74 -40.70
CA GLU A 619 6.78 -2.00 -41.27
C GLU A 619 7.93 -3.00 -41.47
N SER A 620 9.02 -2.54 -42.08
CA SER A 620 10.19 -3.39 -42.34
C SER A 620 10.92 -3.79 -41.04
N TYR A 621 10.93 -2.93 -40.03
CA TYR A 621 11.53 -3.24 -38.73
C TYR A 621 10.78 -4.39 -38.06
N ILE A 622 9.45 -4.27 -37.95
CA ILE A 622 8.61 -5.26 -37.26
C ILE A 622 8.56 -6.58 -38.04
N LYS A 623 8.43 -6.53 -39.37
CA LYS A 623 8.58 -7.73 -40.21
C LYS A 623 9.95 -8.36 -40.04
N GLY A 624 11.00 -7.54 -40.02
CA GLY A 624 12.36 -7.98 -39.82
C GLY A 624 12.58 -8.70 -38.50
N LEU A 625 11.99 -8.21 -37.41
CA LEU A 625 12.01 -8.89 -36.11
C LEU A 625 11.19 -10.18 -36.17
N TYR A 626 9.96 -10.11 -36.66
CA TYR A 626 9.06 -11.26 -36.81
C TYR A 626 9.72 -12.40 -37.62
N ASP A 627 10.34 -12.09 -38.77
CA ASP A 627 10.97 -13.08 -39.63
C ASP A 627 12.19 -13.74 -38.97
N GLN A 628 12.81 -13.08 -37.99
CA GLN A 628 13.96 -13.58 -37.23
C GLN A 628 13.57 -14.31 -35.93
N THR A 629 12.30 -14.26 -35.48
CA THR A 629 11.89 -14.86 -34.20
C THR A 629 12.19 -16.35 -34.13
N ALA A 630 12.23 -17.04 -35.27
CA ALA A 630 12.57 -18.46 -35.37
C ALA A 630 14.02 -18.82 -34.97
N THR A 631 14.86 -17.81 -34.76
CA THR A 631 16.30 -17.96 -34.50
C THR A 631 16.77 -17.16 -33.30
N LEU A 632 15.89 -16.31 -32.74
CA LEU A 632 16.19 -15.43 -31.63
C LEU A 632 15.61 -16.01 -30.34
N SER A 633 16.33 -15.89 -29.23
CA SER A 633 15.80 -16.19 -27.90
C SER A 633 14.72 -15.16 -27.50
N GLY A 634 13.91 -15.48 -26.48
CA GLY A 634 12.88 -14.55 -26.01
C GLY A 634 13.45 -13.23 -25.51
N ASP A 635 14.63 -13.24 -24.90
CA ASP A 635 15.37 -12.04 -24.51
C ASP A 635 15.88 -11.25 -25.71
N GLN A 636 16.38 -11.92 -26.76
CA GLN A 636 16.76 -11.25 -28.01
C GLN A 636 15.56 -10.62 -28.71
N ILE A 637 14.40 -11.26 -28.68
CA ILE A 637 13.16 -10.70 -29.23
C ILE A 637 12.75 -9.46 -28.44
N ARG A 638 12.75 -9.53 -27.09
CA ARG A 638 12.46 -8.37 -26.23
C ARG A 638 13.42 -7.20 -26.44
N ALA A 639 14.72 -7.47 -26.49
CA ALA A 639 15.73 -6.47 -26.81
C ALA A 639 15.53 -5.90 -28.23
N GLY A 640 15.08 -6.72 -29.18
CA GLY A 640 14.66 -6.30 -30.51
C GLY A 640 13.46 -5.36 -30.47
N VAL A 641 12.44 -5.64 -29.64
CA VAL A 641 11.30 -4.72 -29.43
C VAL A 641 11.76 -3.39 -28.86
N ASP A 642 12.65 -3.40 -27.86
CA ASP A 642 13.26 -2.17 -27.30
C ASP A 642 13.99 -1.37 -28.40
N THR A 643 14.81 -2.05 -29.19
CA THR A 643 15.57 -1.45 -30.30
C THR A 643 14.66 -0.84 -31.36
N ILE A 644 13.58 -1.53 -31.74
CA ILE A 644 12.58 -1.04 -32.70
C ILE A 644 11.85 0.18 -32.14
N ALA A 645 11.40 0.14 -30.89
CA ALA A 645 10.71 1.27 -30.26
C ALA A 645 11.60 2.52 -30.27
N GLU A 646 12.88 2.40 -29.89
CA GLU A 646 13.82 3.51 -29.94
C GLU A 646 14.07 4.05 -31.35
N GLN A 647 14.10 3.18 -32.36
CA GLN A 647 14.22 3.63 -33.75
C GLN A 647 12.94 4.32 -34.24
N MET A 648 11.75 3.79 -33.89
CA MET A 648 10.48 4.44 -34.21
C MET A 648 10.40 5.83 -33.60
N LYS A 649 10.81 6.03 -32.34
CA LYS A 649 10.90 7.36 -31.71
C LYS A 649 11.77 8.30 -32.54
N LYS A 650 12.98 7.85 -32.92
CA LYS A 650 13.91 8.64 -33.74
C LYS A 650 13.32 9.00 -35.10
N ASP A 651 12.70 8.05 -35.79
CA ASP A 651 12.12 8.29 -37.12
C ASP A 651 10.93 9.25 -37.05
N ILE A 652 10.10 9.10 -36.02
CA ILE A 652 8.95 9.98 -35.78
C ILE A 652 9.47 11.38 -35.47
N ILE A 653 10.38 11.57 -34.51
CA ILE A 653 10.97 12.88 -34.15
C ILE A 653 11.57 13.56 -35.39
N ASN A 654 12.30 12.81 -36.21
CA ASN A 654 13.03 13.30 -37.38
C ASN A 654 12.20 13.35 -38.68
N THR A 655 10.88 13.17 -38.63
CA THR A 655 10.03 13.23 -39.82
C THR A 655 10.19 14.59 -40.55
N PRO A 656 10.38 14.59 -41.90
CA PRO A 656 10.48 15.82 -42.70
C PRO A 656 9.26 16.71 -42.62
N ASN A 657 9.41 18.01 -42.92
CA ASN A 657 8.32 18.97 -42.87
C ASN A 657 7.10 18.50 -43.68
N THR A 658 5.90 18.87 -43.24
CA THR A 658 4.63 18.38 -43.82
C THR A 658 4.52 18.69 -45.31
N GLU A 659 5.11 19.79 -45.78
CA GLU A 659 5.16 20.12 -47.21
C GLU A 659 5.93 19.10 -48.06
N GLU A 660 6.98 18.49 -47.52
CA GLU A 660 7.77 17.46 -48.23
C GLU A 660 6.99 16.15 -48.39
N ILE A 661 6.06 15.87 -47.46
CA ILE A 661 5.25 14.65 -47.44
C ILE A 661 3.95 14.85 -48.22
N TYR A 662 3.26 15.96 -48.00
CA TYR A 662 1.92 16.22 -48.50
C TYR A 662 1.83 17.33 -49.57
N GLY A 663 2.95 17.87 -50.05
CA GLY A 663 2.98 19.02 -50.95
C GLY A 663 2.09 18.89 -52.20
N ALA A 664 1.96 17.67 -52.75
CA ALA A 664 1.08 17.40 -53.89
C ALA A 664 -0.42 17.52 -53.56
N GLU A 665 -0.80 17.35 -52.28
CA GLU A 665 -2.17 17.46 -51.79
C GLU A 665 -2.52 18.87 -51.31
N MET A 666 -1.51 19.71 -51.05
CA MET A 666 -1.63 21.12 -50.64
C MET A 666 -2.07 22.03 -51.82
N THR A 667 -3.22 21.73 -52.40
CA THR A 667 -3.78 22.40 -53.59
C THR A 667 -4.49 23.72 -53.28
N GLY A 668 -4.69 24.04 -52.00
CA GLY A 668 -5.27 25.30 -51.52
C GLY A 668 -4.22 26.33 -51.11
N GLN A 669 -4.66 27.38 -50.41
CA GLN A 669 -3.73 28.39 -49.87
C GLN A 669 -2.93 27.81 -48.70
N LYS A 670 -1.63 28.09 -48.65
CA LYS A 670 -0.77 27.80 -47.50
C LYS A 670 -0.77 28.99 -46.55
N TYR A 671 -0.88 28.69 -45.26
CA TYR A 671 -0.78 29.65 -44.18
C TYR A 671 0.26 29.19 -43.16
N TYR A 672 0.92 30.15 -42.51
CA TYR A 672 2.04 29.93 -41.61
C TYR A 672 1.75 30.52 -40.24
N VAL A 673 2.17 29.81 -39.19
CA VAL A 673 2.05 30.23 -37.80
C VAL A 673 3.43 30.13 -37.13
N SER A 674 3.93 31.20 -36.53
CA SER A 674 5.22 31.28 -35.85
C SER A 674 5.04 31.94 -34.49
N GLU A 675 5.29 31.21 -33.40
CA GLU A 675 5.29 31.80 -32.05
C GLU A 675 6.37 32.88 -31.92
N LYS A 676 7.55 32.61 -32.50
CA LYS A 676 8.77 33.40 -32.39
C LYS A 676 8.67 34.75 -33.12
N SER A 677 8.13 34.74 -34.33
CA SER A 677 8.20 35.90 -35.26
C SER A 677 6.85 36.36 -35.80
N GLY A 678 5.77 35.62 -35.55
CA GLY A 678 4.45 35.91 -36.09
C GLY A 678 3.74 37.10 -35.44
N ASN A 679 2.69 37.58 -36.11
CA ASN A 679 1.74 38.57 -35.61
C ASN A 679 0.32 38.26 -36.14
N ASP A 680 -0.68 38.25 -35.26
CA ASP A 680 -2.08 37.91 -35.60
C ASP A 680 -2.82 38.97 -36.43
N ASP A 681 -2.19 40.11 -36.70
CA ASP A 681 -2.63 41.11 -37.69
C ASP A 681 -2.05 40.89 -39.09
N ASN A 682 -1.09 39.96 -39.25
CA ASN A 682 -0.55 39.60 -40.56
C ASN A 682 -1.58 38.83 -41.41
N ASP A 683 -1.28 38.65 -42.71
CA ASP A 683 -2.12 37.87 -43.62
C ASP A 683 -1.87 36.35 -43.55
N GLY A 684 -0.81 35.91 -42.89
CA GLY A 684 -0.47 34.50 -42.68
C GLY A 684 0.09 33.77 -43.90
N LYS A 685 0.25 34.41 -45.07
CA LYS A 685 0.47 33.71 -46.34
C LYS A 685 1.91 33.31 -46.63
N THR A 686 2.86 33.84 -45.87
CA THR A 686 4.30 33.53 -45.97
C THR A 686 4.87 33.31 -44.57
N PRO A 687 6.02 32.62 -44.42
CA PRO A 687 6.72 32.53 -43.14
C PRO A 687 6.98 33.91 -42.50
N GLU A 688 7.34 34.92 -43.29
CA GLU A 688 7.64 36.28 -42.82
C GLU A 688 6.38 37.05 -42.39
N THR A 689 5.21 36.66 -42.91
CA THR A 689 3.91 37.22 -42.54
C THR A 689 3.07 36.21 -41.74
N ALA A 690 3.70 35.29 -41.02
CA ALA A 690 3.01 34.28 -40.23
C ALA A 690 2.13 34.90 -39.12
N TRP A 691 1.07 34.19 -38.75
CA TRP A 691 0.31 34.48 -37.53
C TRP A 691 1.08 34.03 -36.30
N LYS A 692 0.77 34.60 -35.13
CA LYS A 692 1.44 34.24 -33.89
C LYS A 692 0.76 33.08 -33.18
N THR A 693 -0.57 33.08 -33.14
CA THR A 693 -1.37 32.19 -32.30
C THR A 693 -2.40 31.40 -33.08
N ALA A 694 -2.93 30.34 -32.45
CA ALA A 694 -4.08 29.60 -32.99
C ALA A 694 -5.34 30.48 -33.15
N ALA A 695 -5.51 31.52 -32.31
CA ALA A 695 -6.61 32.46 -32.43
C ALA A 695 -6.50 33.33 -33.71
N GLY A 696 -5.27 33.63 -34.16
CA GLY A 696 -5.00 34.27 -35.44
C GLY A 696 -5.58 33.51 -36.64
N ILE A 697 -5.62 32.17 -36.57
CA ILE A 697 -6.23 31.32 -37.60
C ILE A 697 -7.74 31.59 -37.69
N SER A 698 -8.46 31.50 -36.56
CA SER A 698 -9.92 31.68 -36.52
C SER A 698 -10.36 33.09 -36.90
N LYS A 699 -9.53 34.10 -36.62
CA LYS A 699 -9.76 35.50 -37.00
C LYS A 699 -9.77 35.68 -38.51
N ASN A 700 -8.89 34.97 -39.22
CA ASN A 700 -8.59 35.22 -40.63
C ASN A 700 -9.15 34.17 -41.59
N ILE A 701 -9.46 32.96 -41.11
CA ILE A 701 -10.00 31.86 -41.92
C ILE A 701 -11.36 31.42 -41.36
N ARG A 702 -12.41 31.52 -42.19
CA ARG A 702 -13.75 30.96 -41.86
C ARG A 702 -14.16 29.78 -42.75
N PHE A 703 -13.86 29.85 -44.05
CA PHE A 703 -14.30 28.85 -45.03
C PHE A 703 -13.12 28.46 -45.95
N PRO A 704 -12.20 27.60 -45.49
CA PRO A 704 -11.06 27.18 -46.31
C PRO A 704 -11.52 26.33 -47.49
N LYS A 705 -10.77 26.41 -48.60
CA LYS A 705 -10.93 25.45 -49.71
C LYS A 705 -10.23 24.15 -49.36
N LYS A 706 -10.71 23.02 -49.89
CA LYS A 706 -10.00 21.72 -49.79
C LYS A 706 -8.54 21.88 -50.25
N GLY A 707 -7.61 21.29 -49.51
CA GLY A 707 -6.17 21.41 -49.75
C GLY A 707 -5.52 22.65 -49.15
N THR A 708 -6.28 23.51 -48.45
CA THR A 708 -5.70 24.59 -47.63
C THR A 708 -4.81 23.97 -46.56
N SER A 709 -3.64 24.59 -46.33
CA SER A 709 -2.66 24.07 -45.37
C SER A 709 -2.31 25.12 -44.33
N ILE A 710 -2.22 24.73 -43.07
CA ILE A 710 -1.84 25.57 -41.94
C ILE A 710 -0.61 24.94 -41.30
N LEU A 711 0.53 25.61 -41.41
CA LEU A 711 1.84 25.09 -41.03
C LEU A 711 2.36 25.85 -39.80
N PHE A 712 2.73 25.12 -38.76
CA PHE A 712 3.32 25.62 -37.53
C PHE A 712 4.84 25.52 -37.59
N GLU A 713 5.53 26.56 -37.13
CA GLU A 713 6.99 26.63 -37.15
C GLU A 713 7.59 25.65 -36.14
N ARG A 714 8.57 24.87 -36.59
CA ARG A 714 9.35 23.97 -35.75
C ARG A 714 10.07 24.72 -34.61
N GLY A 715 10.08 24.08 -33.44
CA GLY A 715 10.55 24.65 -32.17
C GLY A 715 9.67 25.79 -31.62
N GLY A 716 8.42 25.92 -32.08
CA GLY A 716 7.42 26.82 -31.52
C GLY A 716 6.49 26.10 -30.52
N VAL A 717 5.93 26.87 -29.59
CA VAL A 717 4.92 26.41 -28.61
C VAL A 717 3.61 27.16 -28.83
N TYR A 718 2.53 26.44 -29.13
CA TYR A 718 1.24 27.01 -29.47
C TYR A 718 0.18 26.57 -28.47
N ARG A 719 -0.43 27.57 -27.83
CA ARG A 719 -1.28 27.37 -26.66
C ARG A 719 -2.77 27.48 -26.98
N GLY A 720 -3.57 26.64 -26.34
CA GLY A 720 -5.03 26.59 -26.47
C GLY A 720 -5.53 25.71 -27.62
N SER A 721 -6.85 25.74 -27.83
CA SER A 721 -7.49 24.96 -28.91
C SER A 721 -7.16 25.53 -30.29
N VAL A 722 -6.94 24.63 -31.23
CA VAL A 722 -6.72 24.94 -32.64
C VAL A 722 -8.04 24.74 -33.40
N PRO A 723 -8.47 25.68 -34.26
CA PRO A 723 -9.73 25.55 -34.98
C PRO A 723 -9.66 24.40 -35.98
N THR A 724 -10.55 23.42 -35.82
CA THR A 724 -10.75 22.31 -36.75
C THR A 724 -11.57 22.77 -37.95
N MET A 725 -11.07 22.55 -39.17
CA MET A 725 -11.75 22.94 -40.40
C MET A 725 -11.78 21.80 -41.43
N ASN A 726 -12.80 21.80 -42.28
CA ASN A 726 -12.98 20.79 -43.33
C ASN A 726 -11.98 20.96 -44.46
N GLY A 727 -11.40 19.86 -44.93
CA GLY A 727 -10.50 19.83 -46.08
C GLY A 727 -9.12 20.45 -45.85
N VAL A 728 -8.70 20.63 -44.59
CA VAL A 728 -7.46 21.32 -44.21
C VAL A 728 -6.38 20.34 -43.75
N ILE A 729 -5.14 20.64 -44.16
CA ILE A 729 -3.92 19.97 -43.71
C ILE A 729 -3.23 20.85 -42.66
N TYR A 730 -3.08 20.34 -41.44
CA TYR A 730 -2.33 20.96 -40.36
C TYR A 730 -0.99 20.25 -40.24
N GLY A 731 0.11 21.00 -40.16
CA GLY A 731 1.40 20.38 -39.90
C GLY A 731 2.53 21.35 -39.65
N SER A 732 3.76 21.03 -40.05
CA SER A 732 4.95 21.80 -39.68
C SER A 732 5.78 22.32 -40.85
N TYR A 733 6.52 23.40 -40.59
CA TYR A 733 7.54 23.98 -41.47
C TYR A 733 8.75 24.48 -40.66
N GLY A 734 9.88 24.72 -41.33
CA GLY A 734 11.08 25.28 -40.70
C GLY A 734 12.04 24.21 -40.18
N THR A 735 12.85 24.56 -39.18
CA THR A 735 13.93 23.73 -38.63
C THR A 735 13.84 23.57 -37.11
N GLY A 736 14.39 22.50 -36.56
CA GLY A 736 14.42 22.23 -35.12
C GLY A 736 13.41 21.16 -34.71
N GLU A 737 12.97 21.19 -33.46
CA GLU A 737 12.01 20.22 -32.90
C GLU A 737 10.60 20.37 -33.47
N LYS A 738 9.77 19.34 -33.37
CA LYS A 738 8.36 19.45 -33.81
C LYS A 738 7.65 20.59 -33.08
N PRO A 739 6.73 21.32 -33.73
CA PRO A 739 5.92 22.31 -33.03
C PRO A 739 5.09 21.63 -31.95
N VAL A 740 5.07 22.21 -30.74
CA VAL A 740 4.28 21.70 -29.61
C VAL A 740 2.96 22.46 -29.56
N LEU A 741 1.85 21.73 -29.67
CA LEU A 741 0.50 22.22 -29.43
C LEU A 741 0.08 21.77 -28.03
N MET A 742 -0.32 22.69 -27.17
CA MET A 742 -0.72 22.34 -25.80
C MET A 742 -1.95 23.11 -25.37
N GLN A 743 -2.77 22.51 -24.52
CA GLN A 743 -3.95 23.20 -23.99
C GLN A 743 -3.54 24.33 -23.05
N SER A 744 -2.44 24.15 -22.30
CA SER A 744 -2.07 25.08 -21.25
C SER A 744 -2.00 26.52 -21.74
N LYS A 745 -2.84 27.37 -21.15
CA LYS A 745 -3.07 28.75 -21.60
C LYS A 745 -1.81 29.63 -21.51
N LYS A 746 -0.93 29.34 -20.57
CA LYS A 746 0.31 30.07 -20.28
C LYS A 746 1.19 29.20 -19.35
N ASN A 747 2.44 29.58 -19.17
CA ASN A 747 3.25 29.09 -18.06
C ASN A 747 2.73 29.73 -16.75
N TYR A 748 2.33 28.91 -15.78
CA TYR A 748 1.78 29.32 -14.48
C TYR A 748 2.85 29.47 -13.38
N ALA A 749 4.15 29.45 -13.73
CA ALA A 749 5.26 29.69 -12.81
C ALA A 749 5.43 31.17 -12.40
N ASP A 750 4.35 31.94 -12.33
CA ASP A 750 4.35 33.31 -11.79
C ASP A 750 3.77 33.27 -10.37
N GLU A 751 4.54 33.75 -9.39
CA GLU A 751 4.12 33.79 -7.98
C GLU A 751 2.77 34.50 -7.78
N ALA A 752 2.44 35.49 -8.61
CA ALA A 752 1.22 36.27 -8.51
C ALA A 752 -0.03 35.48 -8.93
N LEU A 753 0.15 34.34 -9.61
CA LEU A 753 -0.96 33.44 -10.00
C LEU A 753 -1.36 32.47 -8.88
N TRP A 754 -0.64 32.47 -7.75
CA TRP A 754 -0.88 31.54 -6.66
C TRP A 754 -1.06 32.29 -5.34
N VAL A 755 -2.28 32.23 -4.80
CA VAL A 755 -2.67 32.86 -3.55
C VAL A 755 -2.68 31.81 -2.46
N GLU A 756 -1.95 32.05 -1.39
CA GLU A 756 -1.99 31.21 -0.20
C GLU A 756 -3.41 31.20 0.37
N THR A 757 -3.91 30.01 0.70
CA THR A 757 -5.24 29.85 1.27
C THR A 757 -5.18 29.83 2.80
N GLN A 758 -6.33 29.66 3.43
CA GLN A 758 -6.40 29.40 4.87
C GLN A 758 -5.89 28.02 5.29
N TRP A 759 -5.63 27.12 4.32
CA TRP A 759 -5.11 25.78 4.55
C TRP A 759 -3.62 25.74 4.25
N GLU A 760 -2.84 25.19 5.19
CA GLU A 760 -1.38 25.20 5.15
C GLU A 760 -0.85 24.54 3.86
N ASN A 761 0.09 25.20 3.20
CA ASN A 761 0.72 24.77 1.94
C ASN A 761 -0.25 24.59 0.76
N VAL A 762 -1.53 24.93 0.91
CA VAL A 762 -2.51 24.90 -0.18
C VAL A 762 -2.60 26.28 -0.81
N TYR A 763 -2.29 26.33 -2.10
CA TYR A 763 -2.33 27.53 -2.92
C TYR A 763 -3.50 27.46 -3.89
N LEU A 764 -4.27 28.54 -3.94
CA LEU A 764 -5.32 28.76 -4.90
C LEU A 764 -4.73 29.43 -6.14
N CYS A 765 -4.92 28.81 -7.31
CA CYS A 765 -4.66 29.48 -8.57
C CYS A 765 -5.64 30.65 -8.74
N THR A 766 -5.14 31.84 -9.09
CA THR A 766 -5.99 33.03 -9.31
C THR A 766 -6.91 32.88 -10.50
N ASP A 767 -6.52 32.06 -11.47
CA ASP A 767 -7.35 31.75 -12.63
C ASP A 767 -8.33 30.61 -12.28
N LYS A 768 -9.59 30.80 -12.65
CA LYS A 768 -10.56 29.71 -12.66
C LYS A 768 -10.38 28.87 -13.91
N LEU A 769 -10.28 27.55 -13.73
CA LEU A 769 -9.88 26.59 -14.76
C LEU A 769 -10.92 25.49 -14.90
N VAL A 770 -11.14 25.04 -16.13
CA VAL A 770 -12.16 24.03 -16.45
C VAL A 770 -11.59 22.63 -16.18
N ASN A 771 -11.96 22.02 -15.05
CA ASN A 771 -11.74 20.60 -14.75
C ASN A 771 -10.32 20.13 -15.12
N VAL A 772 -9.34 20.57 -14.33
CA VAL A 772 -7.93 20.32 -14.60
C VAL A 772 -7.64 18.83 -14.48
N GLY A 773 -6.98 18.28 -15.51
CA GLY A 773 -6.60 16.87 -15.55
C GLY A 773 -5.13 16.61 -15.29
N ILE A 774 -4.27 17.59 -15.58
CA ILE A 774 -2.83 17.48 -15.41
C ILE A 774 -2.23 18.82 -15.02
N ILE A 775 -1.20 18.76 -14.17
CA ILE A 775 -0.27 19.85 -13.92
C ILE A 775 1.14 19.29 -14.11
N ALA A 776 1.95 19.90 -14.97
CA ALA A 776 3.32 19.47 -15.25
C ALA A 776 4.30 20.53 -14.74
N PHE A 777 5.37 20.10 -14.04
CA PHE A 777 6.32 20.98 -13.35
C PHE A 777 7.75 20.81 -13.87
N ASP A 778 8.37 21.90 -14.30
CA ASP A 778 9.76 21.93 -14.82
C ASP A 778 10.03 20.93 -15.96
N HIS A 779 9.00 20.62 -16.75
CA HIS A 779 9.11 19.75 -17.91
C HIS A 779 9.90 20.42 -19.03
N ASP A 780 10.88 19.70 -19.58
CA ASP A 780 11.45 20.08 -20.86
C ASP A 780 10.49 19.68 -21.98
N LEU A 781 9.97 20.68 -22.68
CA LEU A 781 8.98 20.46 -23.73
C LEU A 781 9.49 19.57 -24.86
N TYR A 782 10.81 19.55 -25.08
CA TYR A 782 11.47 18.88 -26.19
C TYR A 782 12.41 17.74 -25.78
N ASP A 783 12.51 17.43 -24.48
CA ASP A 783 13.20 16.22 -24.05
C ASP A 783 12.31 15.00 -24.31
N TYR A 784 12.89 14.01 -24.98
CA TYR A 784 12.29 12.75 -25.36
C TYR A 784 13.19 11.56 -24.98
N THR A 785 14.19 11.80 -24.13
CA THR A 785 15.16 10.80 -23.66
C THR A 785 14.60 9.96 -22.53
N GLU A 786 15.35 8.94 -22.09
CA GLU A 786 14.94 8.13 -20.94
C GLU A 786 14.82 8.93 -19.63
N SER A 787 15.50 10.07 -19.46
CA SER A 787 15.29 10.91 -18.27
C SER A 787 13.91 11.58 -18.23
N ALA A 788 13.20 11.67 -19.36
CA ALA A 788 11.83 12.18 -19.40
C ALA A 788 10.80 11.22 -18.73
N TYR A 789 11.23 10.03 -18.27
CA TYR A 789 10.39 9.10 -17.53
C TYR A 789 10.26 9.46 -16.03
N ASP A 790 11.19 10.25 -15.48
CA ASP A 790 11.22 10.70 -14.07
C ASP A 790 10.60 12.10 -13.87
N GLU A 791 9.84 12.58 -14.86
CA GLU A 791 9.28 13.92 -14.86
C GLU A 791 8.25 14.15 -13.75
N THR A 792 8.24 15.35 -13.18
CA THR A 792 7.38 15.71 -12.04
C THR A 792 6.02 16.21 -12.52
N TYR A 793 4.94 15.57 -12.08
CA TYR A 793 3.57 15.96 -12.37
C TYR A 793 2.72 16.01 -11.10
N GLY A 794 1.64 16.77 -11.18
CA GLY A 794 0.67 16.89 -10.09
C GLY A 794 -0.15 15.62 -9.96
N ILE A 795 -0.43 15.23 -8.73
CA ILE A 795 -1.29 14.09 -8.42
C ILE A 795 -2.72 14.61 -8.29
N ILE A 796 -3.60 14.16 -9.19
CA ILE A 796 -5.00 14.58 -9.13
C ILE A 796 -5.70 13.95 -7.92
N MET A 797 -6.34 14.79 -7.11
CA MET A 797 -7.17 14.36 -5.99
C MET A 797 -8.63 14.67 -6.29
N ASN A 798 -9.46 13.62 -6.29
CA ASN A 798 -10.90 13.75 -6.43
C ASN A 798 -11.61 13.58 -5.07
N PRO A 799 -12.80 14.18 -4.90
CA PRO A 799 -13.60 13.92 -3.70
C PRO A 799 -13.82 12.41 -3.46
N ASN A 800 -13.66 11.98 -2.21
CA ASN A 800 -13.77 10.62 -1.67
C ASN A 800 -12.72 9.62 -2.18
N THR A 801 -11.74 10.05 -2.98
CA THR A 801 -10.60 9.19 -3.37
C THR A 801 -9.47 9.40 -2.36
N TYR A 802 -8.94 8.32 -1.78
CA TYR A 802 -7.93 8.38 -0.70
C TYR A 802 -8.32 9.29 0.49
N GLY A 803 -9.62 9.42 0.77
CA GLY A 803 -10.11 10.23 1.90
C GLY A 803 -10.15 11.75 1.68
N VAL A 804 -9.90 12.24 0.46
CA VAL A 804 -9.95 13.68 0.15
C VAL A 804 -11.39 14.19 0.09
N THR A 805 -11.75 15.18 0.89
CA THR A 805 -13.10 15.79 0.93
C THR A 805 -13.17 17.15 0.22
N GLY A 806 -12.02 17.78 0.01
CA GLY A 806 -11.90 19.13 -0.53
C GLY A 806 -10.46 19.65 -0.46
N PRO A 807 -10.22 20.93 -0.82
CA PRO A 807 -8.88 21.53 -0.75
C PRO A 807 -8.26 21.46 0.65
N GLU A 808 -9.08 21.49 1.70
CA GLU A 808 -8.66 21.35 3.10
C GLU A 808 -8.01 20.02 3.45
N SER A 809 -8.21 18.99 2.62
CA SER A 809 -7.73 17.63 2.83
C SER A 809 -6.52 17.26 1.96
N LEU A 810 -6.03 18.19 1.14
CA LEU A 810 -4.78 18.01 0.42
C LEU A 810 -3.61 18.00 1.41
N SER A 811 -2.74 17.00 1.30
CA SER A 811 -1.68 16.74 2.29
C SER A 811 -0.36 16.27 1.68
N GLY A 812 -0.39 15.78 0.45
CA GLY A 812 0.80 15.35 -0.29
C GLY A 812 1.31 16.43 -1.23
N ASP A 813 2.63 16.53 -1.33
CA ASP A 813 3.27 17.46 -2.26
C ASP A 813 2.79 17.24 -3.70
N LEU A 814 2.47 18.35 -4.38
CA LEU A 814 1.95 18.39 -5.74
C LEU A 814 0.57 17.75 -5.95
N GLN A 815 -0.14 17.40 -4.88
CA GLN A 815 -1.55 17.04 -4.98
C GLN A 815 -2.37 18.26 -5.37
N PHE A 816 -3.29 18.11 -6.32
CA PHE A 816 -4.17 19.18 -6.73
C PHE A 816 -5.64 18.77 -6.75
N PHE A 817 -6.50 19.75 -6.53
CA PHE A 817 -7.94 19.59 -6.45
C PHE A 817 -8.65 20.66 -7.27
N SER A 818 -9.51 20.22 -8.21
CA SER A 818 -10.44 21.11 -8.92
C SER A 818 -11.78 21.15 -8.17
N ALA A 819 -12.18 22.31 -7.65
CA ALA A 819 -13.42 22.49 -6.90
C ALA A 819 -14.65 22.59 -7.82
N LEU A 820 -15.02 21.48 -8.46
CA LEU A 820 -16.12 21.38 -9.43
C LEU A 820 -17.50 21.46 -8.74
N PRO A 821 -18.22 22.59 -8.81
CA PRO A 821 -19.47 22.74 -8.05
C PRO A 821 -20.55 21.81 -8.59
N GLY A 822 -21.09 20.93 -7.73
CA GLY A 822 -22.21 20.04 -8.07
C GLY A 822 -21.94 19.06 -9.21
N GLY A 823 -20.69 18.69 -9.48
CA GLY A 823 -20.38 17.75 -10.57
C GLY A 823 -20.13 18.38 -11.93
N ALA A 824 -20.20 19.72 -12.06
CA ALA A 824 -20.21 20.39 -13.36
C ALA A 824 -18.83 20.38 -14.05
N THR A 825 -18.53 19.31 -14.79
CA THR A 825 -17.24 19.05 -15.46
C THR A 825 -16.91 19.98 -16.63
N GLY A 826 -17.81 20.92 -16.99
CA GLY A 826 -17.64 21.89 -18.07
C GLY A 826 -17.59 23.36 -17.60
N THR A 827 -17.65 23.61 -16.29
CA THR A 827 -17.62 24.96 -15.72
C THR A 827 -16.22 25.26 -15.17
N ALA A 828 -15.74 26.49 -15.37
CA ALA A 828 -14.49 26.92 -14.76
C ALA A 828 -14.64 26.95 -13.23
N ALA A 829 -13.71 26.30 -12.55
CA ALA A 829 -13.70 26.09 -11.11
C ALA A 829 -12.38 26.57 -10.50
N GLU A 830 -12.36 26.66 -9.18
CA GLU A 830 -11.14 26.97 -8.45
C GLU A 830 -10.20 25.76 -8.48
N LEU A 831 -8.92 26.03 -8.69
CA LEU A 831 -7.86 25.03 -8.64
C LEU A 831 -7.00 25.26 -7.40
N TYR A 832 -6.89 24.24 -6.59
CA TYR A 832 -6.05 24.22 -5.40
C TYR A 832 -4.88 23.26 -5.62
N LEU A 833 -3.69 23.67 -5.22
CA LEU A 833 -2.47 22.86 -5.29
C LEU A 833 -1.80 22.87 -3.93
N TYR A 834 -1.52 21.70 -3.39
CA TYR A 834 -0.65 21.55 -2.24
C TYR A 834 0.81 21.62 -2.72
N SER A 835 1.56 22.60 -2.24
CA SER A 835 2.98 22.78 -2.55
C SER A 835 3.74 22.91 -1.24
N LYS A 836 4.48 21.85 -0.87
CA LYS A 836 5.13 21.75 0.45
C LYS A 836 6.21 22.83 0.64
N ASP A 837 6.90 23.21 -0.43
CA ASP A 837 8.06 24.13 -0.39
C ASP A 837 7.67 25.59 -0.72
N GLY A 838 6.45 25.99 -0.33
CA GLY A 838 5.95 27.35 -0.52
C GLY A 838 5.26 27.58 -1.87
N ASN A 839 5.09 28.87 -2.24
CA ASN A 839 4.35 29.28 -3.42
C ASN A 839 4.89 28.55 -4.68
N PRO A 840 4.04 27.78 -5.39
CA PRO A 840 4.50 26.95 -6.51
C PRO A 840 5.10 27.79 -7.64
N GLY A 841 4.62 29.02 -7.86
CA GLY A 841 5.19 29.96 -8.84
C GLY A 841 6.61 30.45 -8.50
N LYS A 842 7.06 30.30 -7.24
CA LYS A 842 8.48 30.53 -6.86
C LYS A 842 9.34 29.28 -6.99
N ARG A 843 8.70 28.13 -6.80
CA ARG A 843 9.35 26.83 -6.66
C ARG A 843 9.76 26.25 -8.00
N PHE A 844 8.91 26.41 -9.02
CA PHE A 844 9.10 25.84 -10.34
C PHE A 844 9.42 26.93 -11.37
N LYS A 845 10.27 26.60 -12.34
CA LYS A 845 10.58 27.41 -13.52
C LYS A 845 9.47 27.35 -14.56
N SER A 846 8.74 26.24 -14.64
CA SER A 846 7.55 26.12 -15.48
C SER A 846 6.45 25.32 -14.81
N ILE A 847 5.22 25.82 -14.93
CA ILE A 847 4.01 25.10 -14.53
C ILE A 847 3.04 25.10 -15.70
N GLU A 848 2.77 23.94 -16.26
CA GLU A 848 1.84 23.77 -17.38
C GLU A 848 0.58 23.06 -16.90
N ILE A 849 -0.55 23.77 -16.93
CA ILE A 849 -1.84 23.26 -16.46
C ILE A 849 -2.73 22.89 -17.64
N GLY A 850 -3.19 21.64 -17.70
CA GLY A 850 -4.09 21.13 -18.73
C GLY A 850 -5.54 21.02 -18.23
N GLU A 851 -6.42 21.85 -18.79
CA GLU A 851 -7.88 21.81 -18.57
C GLU A 851 -8.56 20.74 -19.43
N ARG A 852 -9.81 20.38 -19.08
CA ARG A 852 -10.69 19.50 -19.86
C ARG A 852 -11.17 20.15 -21.15
N ILE A 853 -10.23 20.47 -22.03
CA ILE A 853 -10.45 21.12 -23.31
C ILE A 853 -9.59 20.38 -24.33
N ASN A 854 -10.19 20.02 -25.46
CA ASN A 854 -9.48 19.31 -26.50
C ASN A 854 -8.61 20.29 -27.32
N ILE A 855 -7.45 19.83 -27.79
CA ILE A 855 -6.60 20.64 -28.68
C ILE A 855 -7.29 20.80 -30.04
N PHE A 856 -7.76 19.68 -30.62
CA PHE A 856 -8.67 19.68 -31.76
C PHE A 856 -10.02 19.09 -31.40
N SER A 857 -11.10 19.75 -31.81
CA SER A 857 -12.48 19.27 -31.61
C SER A 857 -13.40 19.53 -32.79
N GLY A 858 -14.49 18.75 -32.93
CA GLY A 858 -15.50 18.95 -33.98
C GLY A 858 -15.87 17.68 -34.73
N SER A 859 -16.41 17.83 -35.94
CA SER A 859 -16.85 16.72 -36.80
C SER A 859 -16.37 16.92 -38.24
N PRO A 860 -15.04 16.86 -38.48
CA PRO A 860 -14.50 17.28 -39.76
C PRO A 860 -14.70 16.27 -40.90
N ALA A 861 -14.65 16.78 -42.11
CA ALA A 861 -14.48 16.00 -43.34
C ALA A 861 -13.17 16.40 -44.05
N GLY A 862 -12.30 15.45 -44.35
CA GLY A 862 -11.04 15.70 -45.08
C GLY A 862 -9.97 16.41 -44.25
N PHE A 863 -9.81 16.03 -42.98
CA PHE A 863 -8.82 16.62 -42.06
C PHE A 863 -7.51 15.85 -42.10
N THR A 864 -6.38 16.53 -42.06
CA THR A 864 -5.05 15.90 -41.90
C THR A 864 -4.28 16.65 -40.84
N LEU A 865 -3.75 15.92 -39.86
CA LEU A 865 -2.81 16.42 -38.86
C LEU A 865 -1.51 15.65 -39.02
N ASP A 866 -0.42 16.36 -39.23
CA ASP A 866 0.87 15.77 -39.53
C ASP A 866 2.02 16.45 -38.78
N ASN A 867 3.00 15.69 -38.31
CA ASN A 867 4.30 16.20 -37.88
C ASN A 867 4.23 17.34 -36.82
N VAL A 868 3.41 17.14 -35.79
CA VAL A 868 3.33 18.01 -34.60
C VAL A 868 3.45 17.20 -33.31
N SER A 869 3.79 17.85 -32.20
CA SER A 869 3.71 17.28 -30.85
C SER A 869 2.53 17.87 -30.09
N MET A 870 1.87 17.08 -29.26
CA MET A 870 0.79 17.49 -28.37
C MET A 870 1.12 17.15 -26.92
N LYS A 871 1.06 18.16 -26.04
CA LYS A 871 1.37 18.03 -24.61
C LYS A 871 0.35 18.74 -23.72
N PHE A 872 0.27 18.31 -22.46
CA PHE A 872 -0.37 19.01 -21.34
C PHE A 872 -1.79 19.52 -21.62
N GLY A 873 -2.69 18.59 -21.95
CA GLY A 873 -4.13 18.85 -22.01
C GLY A 873 -4.88 17.89 -21.11
N GLY A 874 -5.84 18.40 -20.32
CA GLY A 874 -6.72 17.55 -19.50
C GLY A 874 -7.86 16.91 -20.32
N GLY A 875 -8.15 17.44 -21.50
CA GLY A 875 -9.08 16.87 -22.47
C GLY A 875 -8.41 15.86 -23.42
N HIS A 876 -8.98 15.69 -24.60
CA HIS A 876 -8.38 14.87 -25.66
C HIS A 876 -7.36 15.67 -26.48
N GLY A 877 -6.35 15.01 -27.04
CA GLY A 877 -5.51 15.65 -28.07
C GLY A 877 -6.36 15.99 -29.30
N VAL A 878 -6.92 14.96 -29.91
CA VAL A 878 -7.94 15.06 -30.96
C VAL A 878 -9.23 14.42 -30.44
N GLY A 879 -10.32 15.19 -30.33
CA GLY A 879 -11.62 14.66 -29.90
C GLY A 879 -12.72 15.03 -30.88
N PHE A 880 -13.11 14.09 -31.74
CA PHE A 880 -14.09 14.32 -32.80
C PHE A 880 -15.42 13.58 -32.56
N GLY A 881 -16.51 14.15 -33.10
CA GLY A 881 -17.76 13.42 -33.31
C GLY A 881 -17.74 12.66 -34.65
N THR A 882 -18.91 12.45 -35.25
CA THR A 882 -18.98 11.78 -36.57
C THR A 882 -18.16 12.53 -37.63
N CYS A 883 -17.25 11.85 -38.32
CA CYS A 883 -16.28 12.47 -39.24
C CYS A 883 -15.99 11.60 -40.48
N SER A 884 -15.24 12.12 -41.45
CA SER A 884 -14.82 11.34 -42.63
C SER A 884 -13.48 11.80 -43.20
N ASN A 885 -12.71 10.88 -43.79
CA ASN A 885 -11.41 11.14 -44.40
C ASN A 885 -10.47 11.92 -43.46
N VAL A 886 -10.23 11.38 -42.27
CA VAL A 886 -9.36 11.99 -41.26
C VAL A 886 -8.04 11.24 -41.21
N ARG A 887 -6.93 11.97 -41.22
CA ARG A 887 -5.57 11.43 -41.12
C ARG A 887 -4.84 12.08 -39.95
N VAL A 888 -4.22 11.29 -39.10
CA VAL A 888 -3.34 11.72 -38.01
C VAL A 888 -2.03 10.96 -38.15
N THR A 889 -0.97 11.65 -38.58
CA THR A 889 0.29 11.02 -38.99
C THR A 889 1.52 11.67 -38.39
N ASN A 890 2.54 10.88 -38.09
CA ASN A 890 3.86 11.40 -37.69
C ASN A 890 3.82 12.34 -36.47
N CYS A 891 2.81 12.22 -35.61
CA CYS A 891 2.61 13.08 -34.45
C CYS A 891 3.14 12.43 -33.17
N ILE A 892 3.45 13.27 -32.19
CA ILE A 892 3.78 12.84 -30.83
C ILE A 892 2.64 13.29 -29.92
N PHE A 893 2.07 12.38 -29.15
CA PHE A 893 1.10 12.69 -28.10
C PHE A 893 1.69 12.28 -26.77
N SER A 894 1.74 13.20 -25.80
CA SER A 894 2.33 12.93 -24.49
C SER A 894 1.63 13.70 -23.39
N TRP A 895 1.44 13.08 -22.22
CA TRP A 895 0.89 13.75 -21.04
C TRP A 895 -0.47 14.40 -21.28
N ILE A 896 -1.42 13.59 -21.78
CA ILE A 896 -2.79 14.00 -22.10
C ILE A 896 -3.78 13.25 -21.21
N GLY A 897 -4.72 14.00 -20.63
CA GLY A 897 -5.88 13.52 -19.91
C GLY A 897 -5.86 13.79 -18.42
N GLY A 898 -6.59 12.95 -17.68
CA GLY A 898 -6.67 13.03 -16.22
C GLY A 898 -7.81 13.90 -15.71
N SER A 899 -8.66 14.47 -16.58
CA SER A 899 -9.83 15.22 -16.13
C SER A 899 -10.97 14.31 -15.69
N VAL A 900 -11.86 14.83 -14.85
CA VAL A 900 -13.08 14.12 -14.45
C VAL A 900 -14.04 13.99 -15.65
N LEU A 901 -14.48 12.78 -15.97
CA LEU A 901 -15.45 12.51 -17.03
C LEU A 901 -16.88 12.85 -16.59
N SER A 902 -17.32 12.31 -15.45
CA SER A 902 -18.68 12.48 -14.91
C SER A 902 -18.74 12.32 -13.39
N SER A 903 -19.83 12.82 -12.79
CA SER A 903 -20.15 12.69 -11.36
C SER A 903 -21.42 11.84 -11.21
N ASN A 904 -21.26 10.54 -10.96
CA ASN A 904 -22.40 9.66 -10.67
C ASN A 904 -22.30 9.16 -9.23
N ASN A 905 -23.42 9.17 -8.49
CA ASN A 905 -23.55 8.60 -7.13
C ASN A 905 -22.44 9.01 -6.13
N ASN A 906 -22.14 10.31 -6.01
CA ASN A 906 -21.06 10.86 -5.15
C ASN A 906 -19.64 10.35 -5.48
N SER A 907 -19.44 9.69 -6.63
CA SER A 907 -18.13 9.27 -7.14
C SER A 907 -17.74 10.09 -8.38
N TRP A 908 -16.49 10.55 -8.39
CA TRP A 908 -15.89 11.34 -9.45
C TRP A 908 -14.97 10.42 -10.25
N VAL A 909 -15.36 10.12 -11.48
CA VAL A 909 -14.61 9.15 -12.30
C VAL A 909 -13.64 9.89 -13.20
N THR A 910 -12.35 9.80 -12.89
CA THR A 910 -11.28 10.30 -13.76
C THR A 910 -10.98 9.29 -14.85
N ASN A 911 -11.78 9.33 -15.93
CA ASN A 911 -11.60 8.53 -17.15
C ASN A 911 -11.77 9.44 -18.38
N TYR A 912 -11.19 10.64 -18.37
CA TYR A 912 -11.25 11.54 -19.53
C TYR A 912 -9.85 11.89 -20.02
N GLY A 913 -9.68 11.84 -21.34
CA GLY A 913 -8.46 12.27 -22.00
C GLY A 913 -7.77 11.17 -22.78
N ASN A 914 -8.13 11.12 -24.05
CA ASN A 914 -7.56 10.23 -25.05
C ASN A 914 -6.57 11.01 -25.92
N ALA A 915 -5.54 10.36 -26.46
CA ALA A 915 -4.69 11.03 -27.43
C ALA A 915 -5.52 11.37 -28.67
N ILE A 916 -6.28 10.38 -29.16
CA ILE A 916 -7.17 10.49 -30.31
C ILE A 916 -8.50 9.79 -29.99
N GLU A 917 -9.60 10.52 -30.07
CA GLU A 917 -10.96 10.02 -29.89
C GLU A 917 -11.86 10.35 -31.09
N ILE A 918 -12.68 9.37 -31.45
CA ILE A 918 -13.91 9.60 -32.22
C ILE A 918 -15.11 9.08 -31.42
N TYR A 919 -16.00 9.99 -31.01
CA TYR A 919 -17.28 9.67 -30.39
C TYR A 919 -18.42 9.68 -31.42
N GLY A 920 -18.47 8.70 -32.31
CA GLY A 920 -19.45 8.65 -33.40
C GLY A 920 -19.06 7.75 -34.57
N GLY A 921 -19.74 7.95 -35.71
CA GLY A 921 -19.45 7.22 -36.95
C GLY A 921 -18.21 7.78 -37.65
N CYS A 922 -17.56 6.96 -38.46
CA CYS A 922 -16.44 7.39 -39.30
C CYS A 922 -16.42 6.64 -40.62
N SER A 923 -15.87 7.29 -41.66
CA SER A 923 -15.58 6.64 -42.95
C SER A 923 -14.25 7.17 -43.50
N GLY A 924 -13.26 6.30 -43.58
CA GLY A 924 -11.89 6.65 -44.01
C GLY A 924 -11.10 7.34 -42.89
N TYR A 925 -10.37 6.56 -42.10
CA TYR A 925 -9.58 7.05 -40.98
C TYR A 925 -8.19 6.43 -40.97
N ASP A 926 -7.15 7.24 -40.86
CA ASP A 926 -5.75 6.79 -40.81
C ASP A 926 -5.05 7.36 -39.58
N VAL A 927 -4.63 6.50 -38.65
CA VAL A 927 -3.71 6.83 -37.56
C VAL A 927 -2.41 6.10 -37.83
N LYS A 928 -1.40 6.83 -38.30
CA LYS A 928 -0.17 6.20 -38.79
C LYS A 928 1.11 6.83 -38.26
N ASN A 929 2.07 6.00 -37.90
CA ASN A 929 3.41 6.44 -37.52
C ASN A 929 3.40 7.50 -36.40
N ASN A 930 2.52 7.37 -35.40
CA ASN A 930 2.48 8.26 -34.25
C ASN A 930 3.19 7.63 -33.05
N TRP A 931 3.77 8.49 -32.21
CA TRP A 931 4.24 8.12 -30.89
C TRP A 931 3.25 8.63 -29.85
N ILE A 932 2.64 7.71 -29.11
CA ILE A 932 1.58 7.99 -28.15
C ILE A 932 2.05 7.48 -26.78
N TYR A 933 2.30 8.40 -25.86
CA TYR A 933 3.02 8.17 -24.61
C TYR A 933 2.30 8.84 -23.44
N GLN A 934 2.32 8.25 -22.23
CA GLN A 934 1.70 8.82 -21.01
C GLN A 934 0.31 9.40 -21.27
N ILE A 935 -0.61 8.56 -21.73
CA ILE A 935 -2.00 8.95 -21.94
C ILE A 935 -2.84 8.38 -20.81
N TYR A 936 -3.64 9.23 -20.19
CA TYR A 936 -4.36 8.89 -18.98
C TYR A 936 -5.44 7.81 -19.23
N ASP A 937 -6.22 7.95 -20.30
CA ASP A 937 -7.28 7.00 -20.66
C ASP A 937 -6.86 6.11 -21.83
N THR A 938 -7.14 6.50 -23.07
CA THR A 938 -6.86 5.66 -24.24
C THR A 938 -5.92 6.36 -25.22
N GLY A 939 -4.95 5.62 -25.74
CA GLY A 939 -4.10 6.09 -26.84
C GLY A 939 -4.95 6.49 -28.04
N VAL A 940 -5.70 5.54 -28.61
CA VAL A 940 -6.62 5.80 -29.71
C VAL A 940 -7.95 5.09 -29.49
N THR A 941 -9.07 5.81 -29.57
CA THR A 941 -10.40 5.22 -29.44
C THR A 941 -11.35 5.63 -30.56
N HIS A 942 -12.10 4.66 -31.07
CA HIS A 942 -13.31 4.88 -31.85
C HIS A 942 -14.48 4.31 -31.08
N GLN A 943 -15.27 5.20 -30.48
CA GLN A 943 -16.28 4.79 -29.53
C GLN A 943 -17.66 5.39 -29.78
N ARG A 944 -18.67 4.60 -29.46
CA ARG A 944 -20.06 5.03 -29.33
C ARG A 944 -20.70 4.23 -28.22
N SER A 945 -21.11 4.93 -27.17
CA SER A 945 -21.89 4.36 -26.09
C SER A 945 -23.31 4.93 -26.06
N SER A 946 -24.26 4.14 -25.58
CA SER A 946 -25.42 4.61 -24.81
C SER A 946 -26.35 5.67 -25.43
N SER A 947 -26.54 5.69 -26.75
CA SER A 947 -27.47 6.63 -27.41
C SER A 947 -28.19 6.02 -28.60
N THR A 948 -29.44 6.44 -28.80
CA THR A 948 -30.26 6.10 -29.97
C THR A 948 -29.65 6.70 -31.25
N GLY A 949 -29.83 6.05 -32.40
CA GLY A 949 -29.35 6.51 -33.72
C GLY A 949 -28.30 5.58 -34.34
N ASN A 950 -28.09 5.63 -35.67
CA ASN A 950 -27.14 4.76 -36.39
C ASN A 950 -25.68 5.16 -36.16
N CYS A 951 -24.76 4.18 -36.21
CA CYS A 951 -23.32 4.39 -36.10
C CYS A 951 -22.59 3.37 -36.97
N ILE A 952 -21.98 3.86 -38.05
CA ILE A 952 -21.12 3.08 -38.93
C ILE A 952 -19.71 3.61 -38.74
N GLN A 953 -18.79 2.72 -38.43
CA GLN A 953 -17.38 3.01 -38.34
C GLN A 953 -16.68 2.12 -39.36
N GLU A 954 -16.19 2.71 -40.46
CA GLU A 954 -15.66 1.97 -41.60
C GLU A 954 -14.34 2.52 -42.16
N ASN A 955 -13.52 1.61 -42.70
CA ASN A 955 -12.23 1.92 -43.34
C ASN A 955 -11.27 2.66 -42.38
N VAL A 956 -11.00 2.04 -41.23
CA VAL A 956 -10.17 2.60 -40.15
C VAL A 956 -8.82 1.87 -40.13
N ASN A 957 -7.71 2.59 -40.16
CA ASN A 957 -6.36 2.02 -40.19
C ASN A 957 -5.50 2.56 -39.04
N TYR A 958 -5.00 1.65 -38.19
CA TYR A 958 -3.95 1.92 -37.20
C TYR A 958 -2.66 1.27 -37.67
N ILE A 959 -1.74 2.04 -38.25
CA ILE A 959 -0.56 1.48 -38.93
C ILE A 959 0.74 2.10 -38.40
N GLY A 960 1.65 1.28 -37.87
CA GLY A 960 2.99 1.77 -37.56
C GLY A 960 3.08 2.64 -36.30
N ASN A 961 2.11 2.60 -35.39
CA ASN A 961 2.12 3.47 -34.19
C ASN A 961 2.93 2.83 -33.05
N LEU A 962 3.67 3.67 -32.33
CA LEU A 962 4.29 3.34 -31.05
C LEU A 962 3.38 3.86 -29.93
N ILE A 963 2.80 2.96 -29.16
CA ILE A 963 1.88 3.27 -28.06
C ILE A 963 2.45 2.69 -26.78
N GLU A 964 2.85 3.54 -25.84
CA GLU A 964 3.55 3.13 -24.62
C GLU A 964 3.06 3.87 -23.38
N TYR A 965 3.02 3.19 -22.23
CA TYR A 965 2.61 3.79 -20.94
C TYR A 965 1.22 4.47 -21.00
N VAL A 966 0.27 3.80 -21.64
CA VAL A 966 -1.13 4.23 -21.71
C VAL A 966 -2.03 3.27 -20.94
N PHE A 967 -3.18 3.73 -20.45
CA PHE A 967 -4.11 2.83 -19.74
C PHE A 967 -4.84 1.89 -20.72
N TRP A 968 -5.39 2.41 -21.83
CA TRP A 968 -5.87 1.62 -22.97
C TRP A 968 -5.04 1.95 -24.22
N GLY A 969 -4.61 0.94 -24.98
CA GLY A 969 -3.82 1.13 -26.21
C GLY A 969 -4.68 1.63 -27.38
N ILE A 970 -5.25 0.67 -28.11
CA ILE A 970 -6.24 0.91 -29.16
C ILE A 970 -7.57 0.36 -28.69
N GLU A 971 -8.58 1.21 -28.70
CA GLU A 971 -9.95 0.86 -28.32
C GLU A 971 -10.90 1.02 -29.51
N PHE A 972 -11.76 0.02 -29.69
CA PHE A 972 -12.88 0.11 -30.59
C PHE A 972 -14.16 -0.35 -29.91
N TYR A 973 -15.15 0.52 -29.87
CA TYR A 973 -16.36 0.31 -29.08
C TYR A 973 -17.61 0.83 -29.82
N ASN A 974 -18.43 -0.06 -30.37
CA ASN A 974 -19.66 0.33 -31.08
C ASN A 974 -20.88 -0.40 -30.52
N ALA A 975 -21.18 -0.16 -29.24
CA ALA A 975 -22.20 -0.92 -28.53
C ALA A 975 -23.64 -0.50 -28.91
N PRO A 976 -24.58 -1.47 -29.03
CA PRO A 976 -26.00 -1.18 -29.15
C PRO A 976 -26.55 -0.53 -27.86
N PRO A 977 -27.68 0.19 -27.95
CA PRO A 977 -28.34 0.74 -26.76
C PRO A 977 -28.79 -0.39 -25.80
N THR A 978 -28.66 -0.17 -24.50
CA THR A 978 -29.17 -1.10 -23.48
C THR A 978 -30.70 -1.10 -23.45
N ALA A 979 -31.31 -2.16 -22.90
CA ALA A 979 -32.76 -2.24 -22.74
C ALA A 979 -33.36 -1.03 -21.98
N ALA A 980 -32.62 -0.53 -20.98
CA ALA A 980 -33.00 0.68 -20.24
C ALA A 980 -32.98 1.94 -21.12
N GLN A 981 -32.02 2.05 -22.04
CA GLN A 981 -31.88 3.18 -22.97
C GLN A 981 -32.93 3.17 -24.08
N LEU A 982 -33.39 1.99 -24.48
CA LEU A 982 -34.46 1.84 -25.47
C LEU A 982 -35.83 2.28 -24.92
N ASN A 983 -36.03 2.30 -23.59
CA ASN A 983 -37.29 2.68 -22.94
C ASN A 983 -38.53 2.00 -23.56
N GLY A 984 -38.42 0.71 -23.85
CA GLY A 984 -39.49 -0.08 -24.47
C GLY A 984 -39.56 -0.02 -26.01
N ALA A 985 -38.71 0.77 -26.67
CA ALA A 985 -38.53 0.71 -28.13
C ALA A 985 -37.80 -0.58 -28.53
N LYS A 986 -38.09 -1.11 -29.71
CA LYS A 986 -37.25 -2.16 -30.32
C LYS A 986 -35.94 -1.52 -30.78
N ASP A 987 -34.83 -2.24 -30.64
CA ASP A 987 -33.59 -1.81 -31.29
C ASP A 987 -33.75 -1.92 -32.80
N THR A 988 -33.84 -0.78 -33.47
CA THR A 988 -33.93 -0.67 -34.94
C THR A 988 -32.73 0.07 -35.53
N TYR A 989 -31.67 0.28 -34.73
CA TYR A 989 -30.52 1.08 -35.14
C TYR A 989 -29.43 0.22 -35.77
N THR A 990 -28.79 0.74 -36.80
CA THR A 990 -27.64 0.10 -37.43
C THR A 990 -26.36 0.44 -36.65
N ARG A 991 -25.70 -0.59 -36.14
CA ARG A 991 -24.35 -0.56 -35.55
C ARG A 991 -23.48 -1.44 -36.45
N ILE A 992 -22.54 -0.86 -37.18
CA ILE A 992 -21.62 -1.59 -38.09
C ILE A 992 -20.20 -1.13 -37.83
N THR A 993 -19.29 -2.10 -37.78
CA THR A 993 -17.85 -1.89 -37.74
C THR A 993 -17.24 -2.66 -38.90
N LYS A 994 -16.61 -1.97 -39.85
CA LYS A 994 -16.21 -2.60 -41.11
C LYS A 994 -14.84 -2.17 -41.60
N ASN A 995 -14.06 -3.10 -42.15
CA ASN A 995 -12.77 -2.81 -42.77
C ASN A 995 -11.82 -2.04 -41.82
N VAL A 996 -11.66 -2.55 -40.59
CA VAL A 996 -10.71 -1.99 -39.60
C VAL A 996 -9.39 -2.75 -39.71
N THR A 997 -8.26 -2.06 -39.87
CA THR A 997 -6.93 -2.68 -39.91
C THR A 997 -6.06 -2.15 -38.78
N SER A 998 -5.51 -3.05 -37.96
CA SER A 998 -4.44 -2.75 -37.01
C SER A 998 -3.18 -3.50 -37.44
N ALA A 999 -2.15 -2.79 -37.89
CA ALA A 999 -0.93 -3.46 -38.34
C ALA A 999 0.36 -2.72 -38.03
N TYR A 1000 1.43 -3.47 -37.79
CA TYR A 1000 2.77 -2.93 -37.55
C TYR A 1000 2.82 -1.95 -36.37
N ASN A 1001 1.94 -2.10 -35.37
CA ASN A 1001 1.97 -1.26 -34.18
C ASN A 1001 2.83 -1.92 -33.08
N VAL A 1002 3.51 -1.11 -32.28
CA VAL A 1002 4.13 -1.52 -31.02
C VAL A 1002 3.28 -0.98 -29.90
N LEU A 1003 2.54 -1.87 -29.21
CA LEU A 1003 1.73 -1.54 -28.06
C LEU A 1003 2.40 -2.14 -26.83
N ARG A 1004 2.95 -1.29 -25.96
CA ARG A 1004 3.76 -1.75 -24.83
C ARG A 1004 3.45 -1.07 -23.51
N TYR A 1005 3.71 -1.76 -22.41
CA TYR A 1005 3.58 -1.23 -21.06
C TYR A 1005 2.19 -0.68 -20.75
N GLY A 1006 1.17 -1.43 -21.16
CA GLY A 1006 -0.22 -1.12 -20.87
C GLY A 1006 -0.52 -1.04 -19.39
N GLY A 1007 -1.02 0.10 -18.94
CA GLY A 1007 -1.34 0.35 -17.53
C GLY A 1007 -0.13 0.42 -16.62
N TYR A 1008 1.06 0.72 -17.14
CA TYR A 1008 2.23 1.13 -16.34
C TYR A 1008 2.46 2.65 -16.35
N GLY A 1009 1.65 3.40 -17.10
CA GLY A 1009 1.72 4.87 -17.14
C GLY A 1009 0.92 5.56 -16.04
N TRP A 1010 1.05 6.89 -15.98
CA TRP A 1010 0.44 7.73 -14.94
C TRP A 1010 -1.09 7.63 -14.83
N GLY A 1011 -1.78 7.24 -15.90
CA GLY A 1011 -3.24 6.97 -15.86
C GLY A 1011 -3.66 5.82 -14.94
N SER A 1012 -2.70 4.98 -14.51
CA SER A 1012 -2.95 3.83 -13.63
C SER A 1012 -3.01 4.17 -12.15
N ILE A 1013 -2.66 5.39 -11.73
CA ILE A 1013 -2.62 5.78 -10.31
C ILE A 1013 -3.96 5.53 -9.61
N VAL A 1014 -5.09 5.70 -10.31
CA VAL A 1014 -6.44 5.56 -9.75
C VAL A 1014 -7.30 4.49 -10.42
N ARG A 1015 -6.73 3.67 -11.33
CA ARG A 1015 -7.49 2.71 -12.14
C ARG A 1015 -6.87 1.31 -12.10
N TYR A 1016 -7.75 0.31 -12.08
CA TYR A 1016 -7.38 -1.11 -12.12
C TYR A 1016 -7.90 -1.73 -13.42
N ARG A 1017 -7.06 -2.49 -14.14
CA ARG A 1017 -7.29 -3.20 -15.44
C ARG A 1017 -7.12 -2.34 -16.71
N SER A 1018 -5.95 -2.44 -17.34
CA SER A 1018 -5.62 -1.91 -18.68
C SER A 1018 -5.92 -2.91 -19.82
N CYS A 1019 -5.89 -2.44 -21.08
CA CYS A 1019 -5.73 -3.35 -22.23
C CYS A 1019 -5.00 -2.69 -23.42
N GLN A 1020 -4.21 -3.47 -24.17
CA GLN A 1020 -3.49 -2.95 -25.34
C GLN A 1020 -4.34 -2.89 -26.61
N LEU A 1021 -5.10 -3.94 -26.93
CA LEU A 1021 -6.11 -3.88 -27.98
C LEU A 1021 -7.45 -4.32 -27.41
N TYR A 1022 -8.32 -3.33 -27.23
CA TYR A 1022 -9.65 -3.53 -26.68
C TYR A 1022 -10.72 -3.38 -27.76
N CYS A 1023 -11.53 -4.43 -27.89
CA CYS A 1023 -12.74 -4.43 -28.69
C CYS A 1023 -13.91 -4.77 -27.75
N GLY A 1024 -14.80 -3.83 -27.49
CA GLY A 1024 -15.76 -3.92 -26.37
C GLY A 1024 -17.09 -4.61 -26.66
N SER A 1025 -17.81 -4.90 -25.57
CA SER A 1025 -18.90 -5.89 -25.48
C SER A 1025 -20.16 -5.57 -26.30
N THR A 1026 -20.67 -6.60 -26.97
CA THR A 1026 -21.79 -6.62 -27.93
C THR A 1026 -21.52 -5.79 -29.17
N LEU A 1027 -20.63 -6.28 -30.03
CA LEU A 1027 -20.41 -5.61 -31.30
C LEU A 1027 -21.68 -5.62 -32.14
N SER A 1028 -21.89 -4.49 -32.82
CA SER A 1028 -22.31 -4.41 -34.21
C SER A 1028 -22.03 -5.64 -35.08
N GLU A 1029 -22.66 -5.72 -36.24
CA GLU A 1029 -22.14 -6.60 -37.30
C GLU A 1029 -20.71 -6.14 -37.67
N ASN A 1030 -19.72 -6.94 -37.27
CA ASN A 1030 -18.31 -6.73 -37.62
C ASN A 1030 -17.98 -7.44 -38.93
N GLU A 1031 -17.31 -6.75 -39.85
CA GLU A 1031 -16.96 -7.28 -41.16
C GLU A 1031 -15.54 -6.86 -41.58
N ASN A 1032 -14.70 -7.82 -41.99
CA ASN A 1032 -13.36 -7.57 -42.55
C ASN A 1032 -12.43 -6.77 -41.63
N CYS A 1033 -12.47 -7.00 -40.32
CA CYS A 1033 -11.51 -6.43 -39.40
C CYS A 1033 -10.24 -7.30 -39.33
N LYS A 1034 -9.06 -6.69 -39.35
CA LYS A 1034 -7.76 -7.35 -39.49
C LYS A 1034 -6.75 -6.85 -38.45
N ALA A 1035 -6.04 -7.76 -37.79
CA ALA A 1035 -4.91 -7.43 -36.93
C ALA A 1035 -3.66 -8.25 -37.30
N GLU A 1036 -2.64 -7.62 -37.87
CA GLU A 1036 -1.43 -8.33 -38.33
C GLU A 1036 -0.12 -7.65 -37.93
N TYR A 1037 0.93 -8.43 -37.65
CA TYR A 1037 2.26 -7.89 -37.35
C TYR A 1037 2.25 -6.81 -36.25
N ASN A 1038 1.36 -6.88 -35.27
CA ASN A 1038 1.44 -6.04 -34.09
C ASN A 1038 2.34 -6.69 -33.04
N ILE A 1039 3.03 -5.87 -32.28
CA ILE A 1039 3.79 -6.29 -31.09
C ILE A 1039 2.98 -5.85 -29.87
N PHE A 1040 2.51 -6.81 -29.09
CA PHE A 1040 1.85 -6.60 -27.80
C PHE A 1040 2.84 -6.94 -26.68
N ASP A 1041 3.51 -5.93 -26.13
CA ASP A 1041 4.58 -6.09 -25.14
C ASP A 1041 4.15 -5.64 -23.73
N ARG A 1042 3.72 -6.61 -22.92
CA ARG A 1042 3.38 -6.49 -21.49
C ARG A 1042 2.28 -5.47 -21.16
N ALA A 1043 1.37 -5.88 -20.31
CA ALA A 1043 0.36 -5.01 -19.71
C ALA A 1043 0.04 -5.49 -18.29
N THR A 1044 -0.33 -4.56 -17.41
CA THR A 1044 -0.88 -4.87 -16.07
C THR A 1044 -2.25 -5.55 -16.16
N GLY A 1045 -2.99 -5.29 -17.25
CA GLY A 1045 -4.23 -5.95 -17.61
C GLY A 1045 -4.10 -6.84 -18.84
N TYR A 1046 -5.07 -6.77 -19.75
CA TYR A 1046 -5.14 -7.64 -20.92
C TYR A 1046 -4.21 -7.19 -22.05
N LEU A 1047 -3.55 -8.11 -22.75
CA LEU A 1047 -3.02 -7.75 -24.08
C LEU A 1047 -4.18 -7.51 -25.05
N LEU A 1048 -5.20 -8.36 -24.97
CA LEU A 1048 -6.30 -8.39 -25.93
C LEU A 1048 -7.67 -8.51 -25.25
N ASN A 1049 -8.70 -7.87 -25.79
CA ASN A 1049 -10.08 -8.11 -25.40
C ASN A 1049 -10.99 -8.15 -26.64
N LEU A 1050 -11.64 -9.30 -26.89
CA LEU A 1050 -12.64 -9.49 -27.95
C LEU A 1050 -13.95 -10.09 -27.45
N PRO A 1051 -15.10 -9.64 -27.98
CA PRO A 1051 -16.39 -10.26 -27.76
C PRO A 1051 -16.52 -11.60 -28.50
N SER A 1052 -17.43 -12.46 -28.03
CA SER A 1052 -17.64 -13.81 -28.57
C SER A 1052 -18.15 -13.86 -30.02
N ASN A 1053 -18.68 -12.77 -30.55
CA ASN A 1053 -19.21 -12.66 -31.92
C ASN A 1053 -18.24 -12.00 -32.91
N SER A 1054 -16.99 -11.75 -32.55
CA SER A 1054 -16.02 -11.16 -33.47
C SER A 1054 -15.62 -12.12 -34.61
N THR A 1055 -15.59 -11.59 -35.83
CA THR A 1055 -15.21 -12.24 -37.10
C THR A 1055 -13.84 -11.77 -37.62
N GLU A 1056 -13.06 -11.14 -36.75
CA GLU A 1056 -11.72 -10.61 -37.05
C GLU A 1056 -10.76 -11.69 -37.59
N VAL A 1057 -9.87 -11.27 -38.50
CA VAL A 1057 -8.79 -12.08 -39.06
C VAL A 1057 -7.48 -11.55 -38.51
N GLU A 1058 -6.85 -12.31 -37.64
CA GLU A 1058 -5.59 -11.94 -37.03
C GLU A 1058 -4.50 -12.91 -37.48
N ASP A 1059 -3.31 -12.39 -37.78
CA ASP A 1059 -2.19 -13.25 -38.19
C ASP A 1059 -0.83 -12.58 -37.96
N LYS A 1060 0.17 -13.36 -37.52
CA LYS A 1060 1.58 -12.95 -37.42
C LYS A 1060 1.86 -11.85 -36.39
N ASN A 1061 1.14 -11.82 -35.28
CA ASN A 1061 1.43 -10.88 -34.20
C ASN A 1061 2.48 -11.48 -33.23
N ILE A 1062 3.23 -10.62 -32.55
CA ILE A 1062 4.15 -10.97 -31.47
C ILE A 1062 3.50 -10.59 -30.15
N TYR A 1063 3.40 -11.54 -29.24
CA TYR A 1063 2.84 -11.38 -27.91
C TYR A 1063 3.94 -11.61 -26.88
N ILE A 1064 4.10 -10.67 -25.95
CA ILE A 1064 5.06 -10.78 -24.85
C ILE A 1064 4.29 -10.53 -23.56
N GLN A 1065 4.21 -11.54 -22.69
CA GLN A 1065 3.48 -11.41 -21.43
C GLN A 1065 4.04 -12.33 -20.35
N THR A 1066 3.96 -11.88 -19.10
CA THR A 1066 4.39 -12.64 -17.93
C THR A 1066 3.43 -13.80 -17.65
N ILE A 1067 3.95 -14.99 -17.38
CA ILE A 1067 3.11 -16.12 -16.95
C ILE A 1067 2.32 -15.72 -15.69
N GLY A 1068 1.03 -16.07 -15.63
CA GLY A 1068 0.12 -15.69 -14.55
C GLY A 1068 -0.52 -14.31 -14.72
N ALA A 1069 0.01 -13.44 -15.59
CA ALA A 1069 -0.63 -12.18 -15.92
C ALA A 1069 -1.83 -12.39 -16.86
N PRO A 1070 -2.78 -11.46 -16.92
CA PRO A 1070 -3.91 -11.58 -17.83
C PRO A 1070 -3.45 -11.57 -19.30
N LEU A 1071 -3.81 -12.60 -20.07
CA LEU A 1071 -3.56 -12.62 -21.51
C LEU A 1071 -4.63 -11.80 -22.22
N GLY A 1072 -5.90 -12.05 -21.87
CA GLY A 1072 -7.00 -11.34 -22.48
C GLY A 1072 -8.35 -12.02 -22.34
N ASN A 1073 -9.39 -11.34 -22.82
CA ASN A 1073 -10.67 -11.97 -23.12
C ASN A 1073 -10.68 -12.37 -24.60
N LEU A 1074 -10.54 -13.66 -24.89
CA LEU A 1074 -10.40 -14.18 -26.25
C LEU A 1074 -11.74 -14.77 -26.69
N LYS A 1075 -12.51 -14.01 -27.47
CA LYS A 1075 -13.86 -14.35 -27.94
C LYS A 1075 -14.81 -14.75 -26.81
N GLY A 1076 -14.88 -13.92 -25.77
CA GLY A 1076 -15.77 -14.13 -24.63
C GLY A 1076 -15.23 -15.09 -23.56
N VAL A 1077 -14.02 -15.60 -23.71
CA VAL A 1077 -13.36 -16.43 -22.68
C VAL A 1077 -12.11 -15.73 -22.15
N THR A 1078 -12.14 -15.40 -20.86
CA THR A 1078 -10.96 -14.88 -20.14
C THR A 1078 -9.86 -15.95 -20.11
N ALA A 1079 -8.66 -15.56 -20.53
CA ALA A 1079 -7.46 -16.36 -20.52
C ALA A 1079 -6.37 -15.64 -19.70
N THR A 1080 -5.67 -16.43 -18.90
CA THR A 1080 -4.45 -16.04 -18.21
C THR A 1080 -3.26 -16.53 -19.01
N CYS A 1081 -2.16 -15.77 -19.03
CA CYS A 1081 -0.95 -16.13 -19.72
C CYS A 1081 -0.30 -17.37 -19.06
N GLY A 1082 0.11 -18.33 -19.88
CA GLY A 1082 0.66 -19.63 -19.50
C GLY A 1082 1.15 -20.41 -20.72
N TYR A 1083 1.71 -21.60 -20.53
CA TYR A 1083 2.31 -22.37 -21.63
C TYR A 1083 1.34 -22.81 -22.73
N ASP A 1084 0.04 -22.87 -22.43
CA ASP A 1084 -1.03 -23.15 -23.39
C ASP A 1084 -1.56 -21.88 -24.10
N SER A 1085 -1.01 -20.70 -23.79
CA SER A 1085 -1.48 -19.43 -24.33
C SER A 1085 -1.34 -19.33 -25.84
N LEU A 1086 -0.32 -19.95 -26.44
CA LEU A 1086 -0.20 -20.02 -27.89
C LEU A 1086 -1.39 -20.77 -28.53
N THR A 1087 -1.86 -21.84 -27.88
CA THR A 1087 -3.06 -22.57 -28.29
C THR A 1087 -4.32 -21.70 -28.10
N SER A 1088 -4.40 -20.96 -27.00
CA SER A 1088 -5.50 -20.01 -26.76
C SER A 1088 -5.54 -18.90 -27.82
N LEU A 1089 -4.39 -18.36 -28.23
CA LEU A 1089 -4.29 -17.39 -29.32
C LEU A 1089 -4.76 -18.04 -30.64
N LYS A 1090 -4.25 -19.21 -31.03
CA LYS A 1090 -4.67 -19.86 -32.29
C LYS A 1090 -6.15 -20.22 -32.33
N ASN A 1091 -6.66 -20.84 -31.26
CA ASN A 1091 -7.99 -21.43 -31.26
C ASN A 1091 -9.09 -20.43 -30.89
N ARG A 1092 -8.77 -19.42 -30.08
CA ARG A 1092 -9.77 -18.47 -29.54
C ARG A 1092 -9.58 -17.06 -30.07
N TRP A 1093 -8.36 -16.64 -30.37
CA TRP A 1093 -8.12 -15.37 -31.06
C TRP A 1093 -8.31 -15.57 -32.56
N GLY A 1094 -7.53 -16.44 -33.18
CA GLY A 1094 -7.55 -16.71 -34.62
C GLY A 1094 -6.17 -16.60 -35.28
N ASP A 1095 -5.18 -16.06 -34.56
CA ASP A 1095 -3.81 -15.89 -35.05
C ASP A 1095 -3.07 -17.23 -35.18
N GLN A 1096 -3.06 -17.76 -36.39
CA GLN A 1096 -2.45 -19.05 -36.72
C GLN A 1096 -0.92 -18.99 -36.67
N ASN A 1097 -0.34 -17.82 -36.95
CA ASN A 1097 1.10 -17.61 -37.00
C ASN A 1097 1.61 -16.73 -35.84
N ALA A 1098 0.91 -16.74 -34.70
CA ALA A 1098 1.30 -16.00 -33.51
C ALA A 1098 2.70 -16.41 -33.03
N VAL A 1099 3.51 -15.43 -32.65
CA VAL A 1099 4.73 -15.63 -31.87
C VAL A 1099 4.43 -15.23 -30.44
N LEU A 1100 4.67 -16.13 -29.50
CA LEU A 1100 4.49 -15.85 -28.08
C LEU A 1100 5.83 -15.97 -27.35
N VAL A 1101 6.28 -14.86 -26.77
CA VAL A 1101 7.38 -14.82 -25.81
C VAL A 1101 6.77 -14.84 -24.42
N LEU A 1102 6.91 -15.98 -23.75
CA LEU A 1102 6.52 -16.08 -22.35
C LEU A 1102 7.63 -15.50 -21.50
N ILE A 1103 7.30 -14.44 -20.75
CA ILE A 1103 8.16 -14.01 -19.65
C ILE A 1103 7.82 -14.95 -18.51
N ASP A 1104 8.56 -16.05 -18.51
CA ASP A 1104 8.61 -16.91 -17.37
C ASP A 1104 9.61 -16.29 -16.40
N PRO A 1105 9.16 -15.85 -15.23
CA PRO A 1105 10.08 -15.26 -14.28
C PRO A 1105 11.10 -16.37 -13.83
N ASN A 1106 10.76 -17.67 -13.93
CA ASN A 1106 11.55 -18.78 -13.39
C ASN A 1106 12.58 -19.42 -14.35
N ILE A 1107 12.64 -19.04 -15.62
CA ILE A 1107 13.59 -19.54 -16.64
C ILE A 1107 13.83 -18.46 -17.70
N GLU A 1108 14.88 -18.57 -18.53
CA GLU A 1108 15.05 -17.64 -19.65
C GLU A 1108 13.77 -17.58 -20.52
N PRO A 1109 13.34 -16.39 -20.99
CA PRO A 1109 12.09 -16.26 -21.73
C PRO A 1109 12.02 -17.22 -22.91
N ILE A 1110 10.99 -18.07 -22.87
CA ILE A 1110 10.79 -19.09 -23.89
C ILE A 1110 10.00 -18.50 -25.05
N VAL A 1111 10.54 -18.70 -26.25
CA VAL A 1111 9.80 -18.50 -27.49
C VAL A 1111 9.04 -19.78 -27.79
N LEU A 1112 7.71 -19.73 -27.75
CA LEU A 1112 6.88 -20.84 -28.21
C LEU A 1112 6.67 -20.66 -29.72
N GLU A 1113 7.50 -21.33 -30.52
CA GLU A 1113 7.54 -21.15 -31.98
C GLU A 1113 6.41 -21.84 -32.78
N LYS A 1114 6.32 -21.40 -34.04
CA LYS A 1114 5.37 -21.74 -35.10
C LYS A 1114 5.25 -23.25 -35.36
N PRO A 1115 4.03 -23.83 -35.38
CA PRO A 1115 3.81 -25.08 -36.07
C PRO A 1115 3.58 -24.77 -37.55
N GLU A 1116 4.41 -25.32 -38.43
CA GLU A 1116 3.93 -26.27 -39.45
C GLU A 1116 5.05 -26.79 -40.34
N GLY A 1117 5.15 -28.12 -40.42
CA GLY A 1117 5.70 -28.83 -41.57
C GLY A 1117 7.21 -28.99 -41.63
N LEU A 1118 7.79 -29.81 -40.75
CA LEU A 1118 8.93 -30.67 -41.06
C LEU A 1118 8.91 -31.88 -40.13
N ALA A 1119 9.12 -33.04 -40.74
CA ALA A 1119 9.21 -34.36 -40.14
C ALA A 1119 10.49 -34.55 -39.31
#